data_AF-A0A8T5GKV0-F1
#
_entry.id   AF-A0A8T5GKV0-F1
#
_cell.length_a   1.000
_cell.length_b   1.000
_cell.length_c   1.000
_cell.angle_alpha   90.00
_cell.angle_beta   90.00
_cell.angle_gamma   90.00
#
_symmetry.space_group_name_H-M   'P 1'
#
loop_
_entity.id
_entity.type
_entity.pdbx_description
1 polymer ?
#
loop_
_entity_poly.entity_id
_entity_poly.type
_entity_poly.pdbx_seq_one_letter_code
_entity_poly.pdbx_strand_id
1 'polypeptide(L)'
;GFRLRYGRARPSGLAAASTNSASMLALDDFITIGTQMKIERPGKACAITPSDETDGPWVVLEDGRFARFDDAPSFARIRANVKQIWDNGELVIGYGEFMENNKNLVPAGYSTDWWASDLIEGFVHPEDVDAFVSILNGNRSDWPEGCPGIHPSEAEDGDAQYHVRRKWHQKLRNTTVDWEAAKAISRRFATSLPPPHNPWFLDLPLEWLPPVLTMFSEAKIEPYGVVSHSVKPLADDVQMFPLPHHKQLRITGGVRGWDAAKLEELQPEITPALEETELPGLQLHPEPSVFQSSVPEGWALIQHGMAKATAMILGLPHHHDGDDLVITAGWPAALEGLGFGIEGEQPLRLKDGHKVAHDRLNQLKQAKEVLDEERERLSLLEKERATIRIASETGARQRGLGIAETDKVGREAAASIPDEGPKDKQAYLSAQRLEDDHAVDGILPLVRTLSEFRWEHSAPVRVGCRMGRPEKAAPRVMNPRTNALFPIELNGGNQRLLSNAIDKSSIRIQLGRRVCSKCGKESPFLRCHHRSKDDFGEERAGEACEGSTKMTSAKANSRRRGEVQTVRIDSIVEDARIRLGIDRLPNQVKCMKKLNSRDQTPEAIEKGILRAKHDLPVFRDGTVRYDMSDVPVTHFRPREIDVPWKKLHTLGYTHDYLGEPLQDDEQVLEIFPQDFIVAKNAGDFFVRTARYIDELLVRYYKAEPYYNVTKPDDLVGHLICALAPHTSGGVLSRIIGWADCSGGYAHPLFHAAKRRNCDGDEDAILLLMDGLLNFSREILPANRGGQMDAPLVLTTRLNPTEVDKEALNVDSGWFYERDFYEATLNQPHPKTIAHRMDFVERRLGSIAAVRGYGYTHDCHSLDEGPALSAYKTLETMIDKMNGQLALGHRLRGVDVRTVASSVVRSHFLPDLRGNLNAYGRQKVRCLKCAHSYRRMPLSGKCIQPEKAKGRGLSSVGVAKSEGDLCGGNLALTVSEGAVRKYIKVTRFVMDHYGVDTYTRQNVEWLADSVDSLFNNDRAKQLSLSDFL
;
A
#
# COMPACT_ATOMS: atom_id res chain seq x y z
N GLY A 1 11.80 8.98 -5.33
CA GLY A 1 10.46 8.81 -4.73
C GLY A 1 9.41 8.95 -5.82
N PHE A 2 8.12 9.00 -5.47
CA PHE A 2 7.07 9.31 -6.46
C PHE A 2 6.85 10.81 -6.55
N ARG A 3 6.64 11.36 -7.76
CA ARG A 3 6.27 12.77 -7.94
C ARG A 3 4.82 12.97 -7.49
N LEU A 4 4.58 13.93 -6.59
CA LEU A 4 3.23 14.21 -6.12
C LEU A 4 2.41 14.87 -7.24
N ARG A 5 1.25 14.30 -7.55
CA ARG A 5 0.25 14.91 -8.42
C ARG A 5 -1.06 15.09 -7.67
N TYR A 6 -1.58 16.31 -7.63
CA TYR A 6 -2.84 16.59 -6.95
C TYR A 6 -4.02 16.11 -7.78
N GLY A 7 -4.88 15.30 -7.18
CA GLY A 7 -6.11 14.82 -7.83
C GLY A 7 -6.66 13.56 -7.20
N ARG A 8 -7.78 13.08 -7.74
CA ARG A 8 -8.43 11.84 -7.34
C ARG A 8 -8.77 11.01 -8.57
N ALA A 9 -8.16 9.84 -8.72
CA ALA A 9 -8.52 8.93 -9.78
C ALA A 9 -9.86 8.24 -9.50
N ARG A 10 -10.47 7.61 -10.51
CA ARG A 10 -11.72 6.84 -10.34
C ARG A 10 -11.65 5.78 -9.24
N PRO A 11 -10.58 4.96 -9.12
CA PRO A 11 -10.43 3.98 -8.06
C PRO A 11 -9.71 4.53 -6.80
N SER A 12 -9.80 5.84 -6.49
CA SER A 12 -9.06 6.43 -5.38
C SER A 12 -9.89 7.36 -4.46
N GLY A 13 -9.25 7.87 -3.40
CA GLY A 13 -9.89 8.59 -2.29
C GLY A 13 -10.07 7.71 -1.05
N LEU A 14 -10.47 8.30 0.08
CA LEU A 14 -10.61 7.58 1.36
C LEU A 14 -9.32 6.82 1.74
N ALA A 15 -8.19 7.51 1.74
CA ALA A 15 -6.85 6.98 1.93
C ALA A 15 -6.27 6.14 0.78
N ALA A 16 -6.95 5.94 -0.36
CA ALA A 16 -6.33 5.30 -1.53
C ALA A 16 -5.62 6.33 -2.43
N ALA A 17 -4.49 5.93 -3.00
CA ALA A 17 -3.69 6.71 -3.96
C ALA A 17 -3.54 5.93 -5.27
N SER A 18 -3.24 6.64 -6.36
CA SER A 18 -3.12 6.01 -7.68
C SER A 18 -1.78 6.27 -8.34
N THR A 19 -1.28 5.30 -9.08
CA THR A 19 -0.03 5.39 -9.83
C THR A 19 -0.14 4.61 -11.14
N ASN A 20 0.77 4.87 -12.06
CA ASN A 20 0.81 4.23 -13.36
C ASN A 20 1.06 2.71 -13.22
N SER A 21 0.40 1.90 -14.04
CA SER A 21 0.57 0.45 -14.04
C SER A 21 2.00 0.02 -14.43
N ALA A 22 2.69 0.76 -15.32
CA ALA A 22 4.10 0.58 -15.62
C ALA A 22 4.99 0.81 -14.39
N SER A 23 4.64 1.76 -13.52
CA SER A 23 5.36 1.96 -12.24
C SER A 23 5.20 0.77 -11.30
N MET A 24 4.03 0.13 -11.29
CA MET A 24 3.81 -1.09 -10.49
C MET A 24 4.69 -2.25 -10.95
N LEU A 25 4.81 -2.43 -12.28
CA LEU A 25 5.68 -3.44 -12.89
C LEU A 25 7.17 -3.12 -12.68
N ALA A 26 7.54 -1.84 -12.76
CA ALA A 26 8.92 -1.39 -12.56
C ALA A 26 9.43 -1.66 -11.16
N LEU A 27 8.54 -1.59 -10.16
CA LEU A 27 8.84 -1.93 -8.78
C LEU A 27 8.76 -3.45 -8.51
N ASP A 28 9.13 -4.24 -9.50
CA ASP A 28 9.21 -5.70 -9.51
C ASP A 28 7.94 -6.40 -8.96
N ASP A 29 6.77 -5.88 -9.31
CA ASP A 29 5.45 -6.39 -8.89
C ASP A 29 5.24 -6.39 -7.37
N PHE A 30 6.09 -5.72 -6.58
CA PHE A 30 5.91 -5.66 -5.13
C PHE A 30 4.67 -4.86 -4.74
N ILE A 31 4.36 -3.81 -5.51
CA ILE A 31 3.11 -3.09 -5.40
C ILE A 31 2.13 -3.60 -6.44
N THR A 32 0.89 -3.81 -6.00
CA THR A 32 -0.26 -4.12 -6.83
C THR A 32 -1.48 -3.43 -6.23
N ILE A 33 -2.59 -3.51 -6.94
CA ILE A 33 -3.90 -3.04 -6.55
C ILE A 33 -4.29 -3.60 -5.17
N GLY A 34 -4.60 -2.70 -4.24
CA GLY A 34 -4.94 -3.03 -2.85
C GLY A 34 -3.73 -3.29 -1.94
N THR A 35 -2.49 -3.21 -2.47
CA THR A 35 -1.29 -3.24 -1.62
C THR A 35 -1.26 -2.00 -0.75
N GLN A 36 -1.05 -2.19 0.54
CA GLN A 36 -0.82 -1.08 1.46
C GLN A 36 0.59 -0.53 1.24
N MET A 37 0.67 0.74 0.86
CA MET A 37 1.91 1.50 0.82
C MET A 37 1.93 2.52 1.96
N LYS A 38 2.95 2.46 2.81
CA LYS A 38 3.21 3.49 3.82
C LYS A 38 3.83 4.70 3.13
N ILE A 39 3.24 5.85 3.34
CA ILE A 39 3.67 7.11 2.75
C ILE A 39 4.20 8.06 3.83
N GLU A 40 5.15 8.90 3.45
CA GLU A 40 5.69 9.95 4.30
C GLU A 40 4.65 11.04 4.59
N ARG A 41 3.83 11.36 3.59
CA ARG A 41 2.79 12.41 3.61
C ARG A 41 1.72 12.16 2.53
N PRO A 42 0.50 12.70 2.67
CA PRO A 42 -0.04 13.42 3.84
C PRO A 42 -0.46 12.49 4.99
N GLY A 43 -0.78 11.23 4.70
CA GLY A 43 -1.20 10.22 5.68
C GLY A 43 -0.10 9.26 6.11
N LYS A 44 -0.47 8.19 6.84
CA LYS A 44 0.47 7.13 7.28
C LYS A 44 0.58 5.98 6.28
N ALA A 45 -0.49 5.73 5.54
CA ALA A 45 -0.61 4.64 4.60
C ALA A 45 -1.68 4.97 3.56
N CYS A 46 -1.59 4.27 2.43
CA CYS A 46 -2.60 4.28 1.38
C CYS A 46 -2.69 2.91 0.71
N ALA A 47 -3.86 2.55 0.18
CA ALA A 47 -3.96 1.48 -0.80
C ALA A 47 -3.58 2.00 -2.19
N ILE A 48 -2.82 1.21 -2.95
CA ILE A 48 -2.45 1.53 -4.33
C ILE A 48 -3.54 1.08 -5.31
N THR A 49 -3.80 1.92 -6.31
CA THR A 49 -4.74 1.69 -7.42
C THR A 49 -4.15 2.19 -8.75
N PRO A 50 -4.68 1.75 -9.92
CA PRO A 50 -4.11 2.15 -11.21
C PRO A 50 -4.61 3.52 -11.68
N SER A 51 -3.78 4.24 -12.44
CA SER A 51 -4.17 5.43 -13.20
C SER A 51 -3.28 5.62 -14.43
N ASP A 52 -3.88 5.60 -15.62
CA ASP A 52 -3.14 5.66 -16.89
C ASP A 52 -2.86 7.09 -17.36
N GLU A 53 -3.56 8.08 -16.81
CA GLU A 53 -3.28 9.51 -17.05
C GLU A 53 -2.05 10.02 -16.27
N THR A 54 -1.46 9.18 -15.41
CA THR A 54 -0.25 9.52 -14.65
C THR A 54 1.01 9.13 -15.40
N ASP A 55 2.05 9.95 -15.27
CA ASP A 55 3.36 9.60 -15.81
C ASP A 55 3.92 8.34 -15.12
N GLY A 56 4.44 7.41 -15.92
CA GLY A 56 5.14 6.22 -15.45
C GLY A 56 6.61 6.45 -15.07
N PRO A 57 7.37 5.38 -14.87
CA PRO A 57 8.72 5.45 -14.35
C PRO A 57 9.73 5.92 -15.42
N TRP A 58 10.74 6.67 -14.98
CA TRP A 58 11.93 6.96 -15.77
C TRP A 58 13.01 5.94 -15.47
N VAL A 59 13.57 5.33 -16.51
CA VAL A 59 14.53 4.23 -16.36
C VAL A 59 15.76 4.40 -17.24
N VAL A 60 16.87 3.82 -16.78
CA VAL A 60 18.11 3.66 -17.53
C VAL A 60 18.20 2.22 -18.02
N LEU A 61 18.33 2.05 -19.33
CA LEU A 61 18.50 0.75 -19.97
C LEU A 61 19.99 0.36 -20.06
N GLU A 62 20.25 -0.91 -20.29
CA GLU A 62 21.59 -1.48 -20.47
C GLU A 62 22.36 -0.86 -21.65
N ASP A 63 21.68 -0.40 -22.70
CA ASP A 63 22.29 0.31 -23.83
C ASP A 63 22.61 1.78 -23.53
N GLY A 64 22.37 2.23 -22.29
CA GLY A 64 22.57 3.60 -21.84
C GLY A 64 21.41 4.55 -22.11
N ARG A 65 20.32 4.09 -22.76
CA ARG A 65 19.14 4.91 -23.01
C ARG A 65 18.44 5.30 -21.72
N PHE A 66 17.95 6.53 -21.67
CA PHE A 66 17.14 7.07 -20.59
C PHE A 66 15.80 7.53 -21.14
N ALA A 67 14.71 6.97 -20.62
CA ALA A 67 13.36 7.28 -21.09
C ALA A 67 12.28 6.95 -20.07
N ARG A 68 11.08 7.49 -20.31
CA ARG A 68 9.86 7.22 -19.57
C ARG A 68 8.97 6.23 -20.32
N PHE A 69 8.30 5.36 -19.58
CA PHE A 69 7.33 4.41 -20.11
C PHE A 69 6.01 4.60 -19.36
N ASP A 70 4.94 4.93 -20.06
CA ASP A 70 3.64 5.23 -19.44
C ASP A 70 2.64 4.08 -19.58
N ASP A 71 3.01 2.98 -20.24
CA ASP A 71 2.15 1.80 -20.43
C ASP A 71 2.83 0.51 -19.98
N ALA A 72 2.03 -0.36 -19.34
CA ALA A 72 2.47 -1.65 -18.84
C ALA A 72 3.02 -2.60 -19.94
N PRO A 73 2.40 -2.72 -21.12
CA PRO A 73 2.91 -3.57 -22.21
C PRO A 73 4.32 -3.20 -22.70
N SER A 74 4.59 -1.92 -22.95
CA SER A 74 5.92 -1.43 -23.35
C SER A 74 6.95 -1.70 -22.28
N PHE A 75 6.61 -1.41 -21.01
CA PHE A 75 7.51 -1.65 -19.89
C PHE A 75 7.85 -3.14 -19.72
N ALA A 76 6.86 -4.02 -19.84
CA ALA A 76 7.07 -5.47 -19.72
C ALA A 76 8.10 -6.03 -20.72
N ARG A 77 8.15 -5.46 -21.94
CA ARG A 77 9.11 -5.86 -22.98
C ARG A 77 10.54 -5.43 -22.68
N ILE A 78 10.71 -4.28 -22.05
CA ILE A 78 12.03 -3.71 -21.73
C ILE A 78 12.51 -4.06 -20.32
N ARG A 79 11.67 -4.65 -19.47
CA ARG A 79 11.94 -4.93 -18.04
C ARG A 79 13.29 -5.60 -17.79
N ALA A 80 13.68 -6.55 -18.63
CA ALA A 80 14.95 -7.27 -18.52
C ALA A 80 16.19 -6.39 -18.75
N ASN A 81 16.02 -5.30 -19.52
CA ASN A 81 17.10 -4.38 -19.90
C ASN A 81 17.22 -3.20 -18.94
N VAL A 82 16.31 -3.04 -17.97
CA VAL A 82 16.30 -1.91 -17.03
C VAL A 82 17.36 -2.11 -15.94
N LYS A 83 18.43 -1.33 -16.01
CA LYS A 83 19.53 -1.33 -15.03
C LYS A 83 19.22 -0.44 -13.83
N GLN A 84 18.55 0.69 -14.03
CA GLN A 84 18.23 1.63 -12.95
C GLN A 84 16.84 2.25 -13.15
N ILE A 85 16.13 2.49 -12.05
CA ILE A 85 14.89 3.25 -11.98
C ILE A 85 15.23 4.62 -11.36
N TRP A 86 15.20 5.65 -12.21
CA TRP A 86 15.62 7.00 -11.87
C TRP A 86 14.53 7.79 -11.14
N ASP A 87 13.28 7.66 -11.61
CA ASP A 87 12.08 8.25 -11.02
C ASP A 87 10.97 7.20 -11.01
N ASN A 88 10.19 7.13 -9.94
CA ASN A 88 9.16 6.09 -9.79
C ASN A 88 7.88 6.39 -10.58
N GLY A 89 7.80 7.55 -11.24
CA GLY A 89 6.57 8.08 -11.81
C GLY A 89 5.76 8.91 -10.82
N GLU A 90 4.52 9.19 -11.19
CA GLU A 90 3.61 10.02 -10.40
C GLU A 90 2.77 9.21 -9.42
N LEU A 91 2.40 9.86 -8.32
CA LEU A 91 1.45 9.37 -7.32
C LEU A 91 0.36 10.42 -7.11
N VAL A 92 -0.87 10.05 -7.49
CA VAL A 92 -2.05 10.90 -7.40
C VAL A 92 -2.64 10.81 -6.00
N ILE A 93 -2.70 11.96 -5.32
CA ILE A 93 -3.26 12.10 -3.97
C ILE A 93 -4.24 13.28 -3.94
N GLY A 94 -5.43 13.04 -3.39
CA GLY A 94 -6.49 14.04 -3.31
C GLY A 94 -6.22 15.11 -2.25
N TYR A 95 -6.80 16.29 -2.43
CA TYR A 95 -6.87 17.35 -1.43
C TYR A 95 -7.49 16.84 -0.11
N GLY A 96 -8.53 16.02 -0.20
CA GLY A 96 -9.21 15.41 0.94
C GLY A 96 -8.29 14.71 1.93
N GLU A 97 -7.23 14.07 1.42
CA GLU A 97 -6.24 13.36 2.24
C GLU A 97 -5.39 14.32 3.10
N PHE A 98 -5.08 15.50 2.58
CA PHE A 98 -4.42 16.55 3.36
C PHE A 98 -5.35 17.13 4.41
N MET A 99 -6.64 17.29 4.07
CA MET A 99 -7.65 17.83 4.97
C MET A 99 -7.91 16.90 6.16
N GLU A 100 -8.07 15.60 5.91
CA GLU A 100 -8.25 14.59 6.96
C GLU A 100 -7.02 14.50 7.89
N ASN A 101 -5.84 14.35 7.30
CA ASN A 101 -4.61 14.16 8.07
C ASN A 101 -4.09 15.46 8.71
N ASN A 102 -4.82 16.57 8.53
CA ASN A 102 -4.49 17.91 9.04
C ASN A 102 -3.03 18.30 8.72
N LYS A 103 -2.65 18.10 7.46
CA LYS A 103 -1.35 18.47 6.91
C LYS A 103 -1.49 19.68 6.01
N ASN A 104 -0.52 20.59 6.07
CA ASN A 104 -0.44 21.69 5.11
C ASN A 104 -0.28 21.13 3.70
N LEU A 105 -0.91 21.81 2.75
CA LEU A 105 -0.66 21.57 1.34
C LEU A 105 0.81 21.87 1.02
N VAL A 106 1.27 21.28 -0.06
CA VAL A 106 2.63 21.49 -0.57
C VAL A 106 2.55 22.09 -1.96
N PRO A 107 3.64 22.70 -2.47
CA PRO A 107 3.63 23.24 -3.81
C PRO A 107 3.26 22.16 -4.83
N ALA A 108 2.24 22.43 -5.63
CA ALA A 108 1.89 21.57 -6.76
C ALA A 108 2.95 21.67 -7.87
N GLY A 109 3.24 20.55 -8.51
CA GLY A 109 3.98 20.58 -9.78
C GLY A 109 3.11 21.12 -10.91
N TYR A 110 3.72 21.82 -11.86
CA TYR A 110 3.04 22.31 -13.06
C TYR A 110 2.80 21.15 -14.04
N SER A 111 1.75 20.37 -13.77
CA SER A 111 1.29 19.23 -14.57
C SER A 111 0.36 19.67 -15.71
N THR A 112 -0.05 18.71 -16.55
CA THR A 112 -1.09 18.95 -17.56
C THR A 112 -2.43 19.36 -16.95
N ASP A 113 -2.73 19.00 -15.69
CA ASP A 113 -3.95 19.44 -15.00
C ASP A 113 -3.95 20.93 -14.69
N TRP A 114 -2.83 21.44 -14.18
CA TRP A 114 -2.69 22.86 -13.91
C TRP A 114 -2.67 23.63 -15.23
N TRP A 115 -1.92 23.16 -16.23
CA TRP A 115 -1.92 23.77 -17.57
C TRP A 115 -3.32 23.84 -18.21
N ALA A 116 -4.11 22.75 -18.12
CA ALA A 116 -5.50 22.75 -18.59
C ALA A 116 -6.38 23.76 -17.85
N SER A 117 -6.14 23.93 -16.55
CA SER A 117 -6.87 24.90 -15.72
C SER A 117 -6.48 26.34 -16.05
N ASP A 118 -5.19 26.61 -16.32
CA ASP A 118 -4.71 27.90 -16.80
C ASP A 118 -5.36 28.27 -18.15
N LEU A 119 -5.45 27.30 -19.08
CA LEU A 119 -6.05 27.53 -20.39
C LEU A 119 -7.55 27.78 -20.34
N ILE A 120 -8.29 27.03 -19.52
CA ILE A 120 -9.72 27.26 -19.34
C ILE A 120 -9.96 28.70 -18.87
N GLU A 121 -9.19 29.17 -17.89
CA GLU A 121 -9.27 30.55 -17.41
C GLU A 121 -8.78 31.58 -18.44
N GLY A 122 -7.90 31.16 -19.36
CA GLY A 122 -7.40 31.99 -20.46
C GLY A 122 -8.37 32.12 -21.65
N PHE A 123 -9.31 31.19 -21.83
CA PHE A 123 -10.28 31.19 -22.93
C PHE A 123 -11.49 32.07 -22.62
N VAL A 124 -11.25 33.37 -22.42
CA VAL A 124 -12.29 34.34 -22.04
C VAL A 124 -13.31 34.53 -23.18
N HIS A 125 -12.84 34.59 -24.43
CA HIS A 125 -13.69 34.79 -25.60
C HIS A 125 -13.65 33.58 -26.57
N PRO A 126 -14.71 33.34 -27.37
CA PRO A 126 -14.69 32.29 -28.39
C PRO A 126 -13.52 32.40 -29.37
N GLU A 127 -13.07 33.63 -29.66
CA GLU A 127 -11.90 33.90 -30.52
C GLU A 127 -10.59 33.34 -29.94
N ASP A 128 -10.50 33.21 -28.61
CA ASP A 128 -9.34 32.61 -27.94
C ASP A 128 -9.27 31.10 -28.16
N VAL A 129 -10.43 30.44 -28.18
CA VAL A 129 -10.55 29.03 -28.54
C VAL A 129 -10.11 28.83 -29.99
N ASP A 130 -10.61 29.66 -30.92
CA ASP A 130 -10.25 29.56 -32.33
C ASP A 130 -8.75 29.82 -32.55
N ALA A 131 -8.18 30.78 -31.83
CA ALA A 131 -6.74 31.03 -31.87
C ALA A 131 -5.92 29.87 -31.32
N PHE A 132 -6.33 29.27 -30.20
CA PHE A 132 -5.68 28.09 -29.64
C PHE A 132 -5.70 26.92 -30.62
N VAL A 133 -6.85 26.65 -31.24
CA VAL A 133 -7.00 25.61 -32.26
C VAL A 133 -6.12 25.90 -33.49
N SER A 134 -6.04 27.18 -33.90
CA SER A 134 -5.14 27.60 -34.98
C SER A 134 -3.67 27.42 -34.64
N ILE A 135 -3.23 27.66 -33.40
CA ILE A 135 -1.85 27.43 -32.97
C ILE A 135 -1.49 25.94 -33.09
N LEU A 136 -2.43 25.05 -32.80
CA LEU A 136 -2.25 23.60 -32.92
C LEU A 136 -2.39 23.07 -34.36
N ASN A 137 -2.69 23.92 -35.34
CA ASN A 137 -3.06 23.52 -36.71
C ASN A 137 -4.20 22.49 -36.76
N GLY A 138 -5.16 22.58 -35.82
CA GLY A 138 -6.29 21.64 -35.69
C GLY A 138 -7.60 22.19 -36.26
N ASN A 139 -8.65 21.36 -36.26
CA ASN A 139 -10.00 21.78 -36.64
C ASN A 139 -10.87 22.02 -35.40
N ARG A 140 -11.74 23.04 -35.43
CA ARG A 140 -12.66 23.37 -34.32
C ARG A 140 -13.61 22.22 -33.97
N SER A 141 -13.95 21.35 -34.92
CA SER A 141 -14.80 20.17 -34.74
C SER A 141 -14.23 19.12 -33.80
N ASP A 142 -12.90 19.10 -33.61
CA ASP A 142 -12.21 18.09 -32.81
C ASP A 142 -12.20 18.44 -31.30
N TRP A 143 -12.77 19.60 -30.97
CA TRP A 143 -12.80 20.20 -29.64
C TRP A 143 -14.22 20.36 -29.11
N PRO A 144 -14.44 20.30 -27.78
CA PRO A 144 -15.76 20.44 -27.20
C PRO A 144 -16.45 21.75 -27.61
N GLU A 145 -17.77 21.71 -27.77
CA GLU A 145 -18.56 22.90 -28.07
C GLU A 145 -18.57 23.88 -26.87
N GLY A 146 -18.82 25.16 -27.16
CA GLY A 146 -18.85 26.22 -26.14
C GLY A 146 -17.48 26.80 -25.79
N CYS A 147 -17.49 27.89 -25.00
CA CYS A 147 -16.31 28.60 -24.52
C CYS A 147 -16.13 28.34 -23.01
N PRO A 148 -15.04 27.72 -22.56
CA PRO A 148 -14.92 27.28 -21.16
C PRO A 148 -14.54 28.40 -20.18
N GLY A 149 -14.02 29.55 -20.62
CA GLY A 149 -13.57 30.61 -19.72
C GLY A 149 -14.68 31.40 -19.04
N ILE A 150 -15.94 31.27 -19.47
CA ILE A 150 -17.07 31.83 -18.73
C ILE A 150 -17.21 31.05 -17.42
N HIS A 151 -17.11 31.74 -16.28
CA HIS A 151 -17.28 31.12 -14.98
C HIS A 151 -18.75 30.69 -14.79
N PRO A 152 -19.05 29.52 -14.18
CA PRO A 152 -20.43 29.05 -14.02
C PRO A 152 -21.39 30.03 -13.34
N SER A 153 -20.89 30.90 -12.44
CA SER A 153 -21.71 31.92 -11.79
C SER A 153 -22.11 33.10 -12.69
N GLU A 154 -21.46 33.25 -13.84
CA GLU A 154 -21.68 34.34 -14.79
C GLU A 154 -22.46 33.88 -16.03
N ALA A 155 -22.64 32.58 -16.20
CA ALA A 155 -23.39 31.98 -17.30
C ALA A 155 -24.91 32.04 -17.05
N GLU A 156 -25.69 32.07 -18.13
CA GLU A 156 -27.16 31.95 -18.06
C GLU A 156 -27.60 30.60 -17.46
N ASP A 157 -26.88 29.54 -17.80
CA ASP A 157 -27.01 28.20 -17.23
C ASP A 157 -25.65 27.74 -16.71
N GLY A 158 -25.45 27.90 -15.40
CA GLY A 158 -24.21 27.52 -14.72
C GLY A 158 -23.91 26.02 -14.77
N ASP A 159 -24.92 25.16 -14.77
CA ASP A 159 -24.74 23.71 -14.81
C ASP A 159 -24.28 23.26 -16.21
N ALA A 160 -24.90 23.80 -17.25
CA ALA A 160 -24.46 23.58 -18.63
C ALA A 160 -23.02 24.07 -18.83
N GLN A 161 -22.68 25.26 -18.33
CA GLN A 161 -21.34 25.83 -18.43
C GLN A 161 -20.30 24.99 -17.65
N TYR A 162 -20.66 24.44 -16.50
CA TYR A 162 -19.79 23.52 -15.76
C TYR A 162 -19.44 22.28 -16.60
N HIS A 163 -20.41 21.71 -17.32
CA HIS A 163 -20.17 20.57 -18.20
C HIS A 163 -19.30 20.92 -19.41
N VAL A 164 -19.41 22.13 -19.96
CA VAL A 164 -18.49 22.65 -20.99
C VAL A 164 -17.06 22.67 -20.44
N ARG A 165 -16.85 23.31 -19.27
CA ARG A 165 -15.53 23.37 -18.61
C ARG A 165 -14.95 21.99 -18.33
N ARG A 166 -15.76 21.05 -17.83
CA ARG A 166 -15.36 19.65 -17.60
C ARG A 166 -14.86 18.98 -18.89
N LYS A 167 -15.63 19.06 -19.98
CA LYS A 167 -15.26 18.44 -21.28
C LYS A 167 -13.96 19.04 -21.83
N TRP A 168 -13.81 20.36 -21.71
CA TRP A 168 -12.58 21.08 -22.11
C TRP A 168 -11.38 20.65 -21.27
N HIS A 169 -11.51 20.60 -19.95
CA HIS A 169 -10.42 20.19 -19.05
C HIS A 169 -9.91 18.79 -19.37
N GLN A 170 -10.83 17.84 -19.53
CA GLN A 170 -10.50 16.46 -19.89
C GLN A 170 -9.78 16.37 -21.24
N LYS A 171 -10.25 17.10 -22.26
CA LYS A 171 -9.61 17.11 -23.58
C LYS A 171 -8.22 17.74 -23.55
N LEU A 172 -8.06 18.86 -22.84
CA LEU A 172 -6.79 19.58 -22.73
C LEU A 172 -5.72 18.73 -22.04
N ARG A 173 -6.05 18.04 -20.95
CA ARG A 173 -5.10 17.17 -20.24
C ARG A 173 -4.53 16.03 -21.06
N ASN A 174 -5.32 15.53 -22.00
CA ASN A 174 -4.94 14.45 -22.92
C ASN A 174 -4.32 14.98 -24.22
N THR A 175 -4.05 16.29 -24.31
CA THR A 175 -3.43 16.91 -25.48
C THR A 175 -1.93 17.11 -25.23
N THR A 176 -1.10 16.65 -26.16
CA THR A 176 0.32 16.96 -26.20
C THR A 176 0.57 18.06 -27.22
N VAL A 177 1.52 18.97 -26.92
CA VAL A 177 1.86 20.09 -27.79
C VAL A 177 3.33 20.05 -28.18
N ASP A 178 3.64 20.45 -29.41
CA ASP A 178 5.02 20.65 -29.83
C ASP A 178 5.62 21.92 -29.19
N TRP A 179 6.92 22.13 -29.39
CA TRP A 179 7.64 23.24 -28.79
C TRP A 179 7.17 24.62 -29.30
N GLU A 180 6.85 24.74 -30.58
CA GLU A 180 6.43 26.02 -31.17
C GLU A 180 5.03 26.39 -30.70
N ALA A 181 4.11 25.44 -30.68
CA ALA A 181 2.80 25.59 -30.09
C ALA A 181 2.88 25.93 -28.60
N ALA A 182 3.74 25.24 -27.82
CA ALA A 182 3.91 25.52 -26.39
C ALA A 182 4.35 26.98 -26.13
N LYS A 183 5.32 27.49 -26.89
CA LYS A 183 5.76 28.90 -26.80
C LYS A 183 4.63 29.87 -27.17
N ALA A 184 3.92 29.61 -28.27
CA ALA A 184 2.84 30.47 -28.74
C ALA A 184 1.69 30.53 -27.72
N ILE A 185 1.33 29.38 -27.14
CA ILE A 185 0.33 29.24 -26.08
C ILE A 185 0.77 30.00 -24.83
N SER A 186 2.00 29.79 -24.36
CA SER A 186 2.53 30.48 -23.17
C SER A 186 2.54 32.00 -23.34
N ARG A 187 2.97 32.51 -24.50
CA ARG A 187 2.94 33.97 -24.78
C ARG A 187 1.53 34.54 -24.84
N ARG A 188 0.59 33.83 -25.46
CA ARG A 188 -0.77 34.34 -25.64
C ARG A 188 -1.60 34.27 -24.37
N PHE A 189 -1.51 33.16 -23.64
CA PHE A 189 -2.38 32.85 -22.50
C PHE A 189 -1.69 32.97 -21.15
N ALA A 190 -0.43 33.40 -21.12
CA ALA A 190 0.39 33.55 -19.90
C ALA A 190 0.51 32.27 -19.05
N THR A 191 0.39 31.09 -19.69
CA THR A 191 0.62 29.80 -19.04
C THR A 191 2.11 29.59 -18.83
N SER A 192 2.48 28.76 -17.84
CA SER A 192 3.81 28.14 -17.87
C SER A 192 3.87 27.09 -18.98
N LEU A 193 5.06 26.62 -19.31
CA LEU A 193 5.25 25.61 -20.34
C LEU A 193 4.73 24.24 -19.84
N PRO A 194 3.89 23.52 -20.62
CA PRO A 194 3.40 22.20 -20.24
C PRO A 194 4.46 21.11 -20.45
N PRO A 195 4.33 19.94 -19.79
CA PRO A 195 5.13 18.76 -20.13
C PRO A 195 5.03 18.41 -21.62
N PRO A 196 6.12 18.02 -22.30
CA PRO A 196 7.47 17.79 -21.78
C PRO A 196 8.38 19.04 -21.75
N HIS A 197 7.85 20.21 -22.09
CA HIS A 197 8.61 21.46 -22.23
C HIS A 197 8.85 22.17 -20.90
N ASN A 198 8.84 21.43 -19.79
CA ASN A 198 9.15 21.93 -18.46
C ASN A 198 10.12 20.97 -17.72
N PRO A 199 11.43 21.09 -17.99
CA PRO A 199 12.46 20.26 -17.36
C PRO A 199 12.50 20.40 -15.83
N TRP A 200 13.11 19.43 -15.15
CA TRP A 200 13.25 19.43 -13.69
C TRP A 200 14.37 20.35 -13.19
N PHE A 201 14.24 21.65 -13.44
CA PHE A 201 15.26 22.64 -13.08
C PHE A 201 15.60 22.65 -11.58
N LEU A 202 14.64 22.36 -10.69
CA LEU A 202 14.91 22.26 -9.25
C LEU A 202 15.98 21.21 -8.91
N ASP A 203 16.04 20.13 -9.68
CA ASP A 203 16.95 19.02 -9.41
C ASP A 203 18.39 19.31 -9.90
N LEU A 204 18.61 20.31 -10.77
CA LEU A 204 19.92 20.64 -11.31
C LEU A 204 20.72 21.51 -10.32
N PRO A 205 21.87 21.02 -9.80
CA PRO A 205 22.68 21.80 -8.87
C PRO A 205 23.23 23.06 -9.54
N LEU A 206 23.24 24.17 -8.81
CA LEU A 206 23.74 25.44 -9.30
C LEU A 206 25.24 25.35 -9.68
N GLU A 207 26.01 24.58 -8.92
CA GLU A 207 27.43 24.35 -9.13
C GLU A 207 27.75 23.66 -10.47
N TRP A 208 26.76 22.99 -11.07
CA TRP A 208 26.92 22.33 -12.37
C TRP A 208 26.67 23.29 -13.53
N LEU A 209 26.03 24.45 -13.30
CA LEU A 209 25.65 25.34 -14.38
C LEU A 209 26.83 25.83 -15.23
N PRO A 210 27.96 26.31 -14.68
CA PRO A 210 29.06 26.80 -15.51
C PRO A 210 29.58 25.78 -16.54
N PRO A 211 29.94 24.53 -16.18
CA PRO A 211 30.34 23.53 -17.18
C PRO A 211 29.19 23.08 -18.09
N VAL A 212 27.95 23.02 -17.59
CA VAL A 212 26.77 22.66 -18.40
C VAL A 212 26.49 23.68 -19.50
N LEU A 213 26.61 24.98 -19.20
CA LEU A 213 26.45 26.05 -20.18
C LEU A 213 27.52 25.98 -21.28
N THR A 214 28.77 25.70 -20.92
CA THR A 214 29.84 25.46 -21.90
C THR A 214 29.51 24.27 -22.79
N MET A 215 29.13 23.14 -22.19
CA MET A 215 28.76 21.92 -22.91
C MET A 215 27.62 22.15 -23.90
N PHE A 216 26.56 22.84 -23.49
CA PHE A 216 25.44 23.14 -24.38
C PHE A 216 25.81 24.12 -25.50
N SER A 217 26.72 25.06 -25.26
CA SER A 217 27.19 25.97 -26.31
C SER A 217 27.95 25.26 -27.44
N GLU A 218 28.56 24.12 -27.16
CA GLU A 218 29.33 23.31 -28.12
C GLU A 218 28.50 22.17 -28.75
N ALA A 219 27.25 21.99 -28.32
CA ALA A 219 26.37 20.94 -28.82
C ALA A 219 25.93 21.19 -30.27
N LYS A 220 25.51 20.12 -30.96
CA LYS A 220 25.01 20.17 -32.34
C LYS A 220 23.51 19.93 -32.38
N ILE A 221 22.80 20.74 -33.15
CA ILE A 221 21.37 20.60 -33.42
C ILE A 221 21.23 20.00 -34.82
N GLU A 222 20.57 18.85 -34.92
CA GLU A 222 20.39 18.13 -36.19
C GLU A 222 18.97 17.57 -36.32
N PRO A 223 18.51 17.20 -37.53
CA PRO A 223 17.22 16.52 -37.71
C PRO A 223 17.12 15.25 -36.87
N TYR A 224 15.93 14.95 -36.36
CA TYR A 224 15.70 13.70 -35.63
C TYR A 224 15.96 12.48 -36.53
N GLY A 225 16.60 11.46 -35.96
CA GLY A 225 16.90 10.19 -36.65
C GLY A 225 18.26 10.15 -37.35
N VAL A 226 19.06 11.22 -37.27
CA VAL A 226 20.46 11.19 -37.71
C VAL A 226 21.26 10.26 -36.79
N VAL A 227 21.90 9.26 -37.37
CA VAL A 227 22.77 8.29 -36.68
C VAL A 227 24.17 8.39 -37.29
N SER A 228 25.16 8.71 -36.46
CA SER A 228 26.56 8.87 -36.87
C SER A 228 27.37 7.58 -36.71
N HIS A 229 27.00 6.73 -35.74
CA HIS A 229 27.71 5.50 -35.43
C HIS A 229 26.76 4.30 -35.44
N SER A 230 26.23 3.92 -34.28
CA SER A 230 25.41 2.73 -34.12
C SER A 230 24.45 2.90 -32.95
N VAL A 231 23.17 2.74 -33.22
CA VAL A 231 22.10 2.74 -32.21
C VAL A 231 21.36 1.42 -32.31
N LYS A 232 21.16 0.74 -31.18
CA LYS A 232 20.30 -0.44 -31.15
C LYS A 232 18.83 0.02 -31.18
N PRO A 233 18.01 -0.38 -32.16
CA PRO A 233 16.59 -0.05 -32.14
C PRO A 233 15.89 -0.82 -31.01
N LEU A 234 14.84 -0.22 -30.44
CA LEU A 234 13.87 -0.97 -29.64
C LEU A 234 12.88 -1.67 -30.57
N ALA A 235 12.11 -2.61 -30.04
CA ALA A 235 11.02 -3.23 -30.80
C ALA A 235 9.97 -2.16 -31.19
N ASP A 236 9.39 -2.31 -32.38
CA ASP A 236 8.49 -1.31 -32.99
C ASP A 236 7.22 -1.02 -32.17
N ASP A 237 6.86 -1.92 -31.26
CA ASP A 237 5.69 -1.83 -30.39
C ASP A 237 5.99 -1.34 -28.98
N VAL A 238 7.23 -0.89 -28.73
CA VAL A 238 7.61 -0.22 -27.48
C VAL A 238 7.44 1.28 -27.64
N GLN A 239 6.52 1.85 -26.87
CA GLN A 239 6.30 3.30 -26.84
C GLN A 239 7.14 3.95 -25.74
N MET A 240 7.80 5.05 -26.09
CA MET A 240 8.59 5.87 -25.18
C MET A 240 7.97 7.25 -25.08
N PHE A 241 8.05 7.82 -23.88
CA PHE A 241 7.60 9.17 -23.60
C PHE A 241 8.73 10.02 -23.01
N PRO A 242 8.65 11.34 -23.19
CA PRO A 242 7.83 12.04 -24.18
C PRO A 242 8.23 11.71 -25.62
N LEU A 243 7.34 11.99 -26.58
CA LEU A 243 7.61 11.76 -28.00
C LEU A 243 8.80 12.63 -28.47
N PRO A 244 9.64 12.12 -29.40
CA PRO A 244 10.77 12.87 -29.93
C PRO A 244 10.36 14.18 -30.61
N HIS A 245 11.19 15.19 -30.44
CA HIS A 245 11.10 16.44 -31.19
C HIS A 245 11.58 16.22 -32.64
N HIS A 246 11.17 17.09 -33.58
CA HIS A 246 11.56 16.98 -35.01
C HIS A 246 13.06 17.19 -35.28
N LYS A 247 13.78 17.70 -34.27
CA LYS A 247 15.25 17.84 -34.20
C LYS A 247 15.75 17.21 -32.90
N GLN A 248 17.01 16.80 -32.88
CA GLN A 248 17.70 16.26 -31.71
C GLN A 248 18.93 17.11 -31.37
N LEU A 249 19.34 17.07 -30.10
CA LEU A 249 20.54 17.73 -29.59
C LEU A 249 21.63 16.68 -29.34
N ARG A 250 22.76 16.80 -30.03
CA ARG A 250 23.91 15.91 -29.93
C ARG A 250 25.03 16.57 -29.14
N ILE A 251 25.54 15.87 -28.13
CA ILE A 251 26.74 16.23 -27.38
C ILE A 251 27.83 15.24 -27.78
N THR A 252 28.78 15.70 -28.59
CA THR A 252 29.86 14.85 -29.13
C THR A 252 30.80 14.41 -28.02
N GLY A 253 31.08 13.11 -27.92
CA GLY A 253 31.90 12.53 -26.85
C GLY A 253 31.26 12.59 -25.46
N GLY A 254 29.96 12.89 -25.36
CA GLY A 254 29.25 13.08 -24.09
C GLY A 254 29.20 11.85 -23.20
N VAL A 255 29.38 10.64 -23.75
CA VAL A 255 29.30 9.36 -23.02
C VAL A 255 30.48 8.44 -23.29
N ARG A 256 31.60 8.99 -23.78
CA ARG A 256 32.84 8.23 -23.99
C ARG A 256 33.25 7.48 -22.71
N GLY A 257 33.45 6.18 -22.80
CA GLY A 257 33.85 5.35 -21.65
C GLY A 257 32.75 5.13 -20.61
N TRP A 258 31.48 5.46 -20.93
CA TRP A 258 30.36 5.06 -20.09
C TRP A 258 30.13 3.55 -20.16
N ASP A 259 29.88 2.93 -19.01
CA ASP A 259 29.62 1.50 -18.88
C ASP A 259 28.42 1.26 -17.96
N ALA A 260 27.49 0.43 -18.42
CA ALA A 260 26.32 0.02 -17.65
C ALA A 260 26.70 -0.79 -16.40
N ALA A 261 27.85 -1.48 -16.39
CA ALA A 261 28.30 -2.27 -15.25
C ALA A 261 28.53 -1.42 -13.99
N LYS A 262 28.88 -0.12 -14.13
CA LYS A 262 28.99 0.83 -13.00
C LYS A 262 27.68 1.04 -12.25
N LEU A 263 26.53 0.69 -12.84
CA LEU A 263 25.23 0.77 -12.17
C LEU A 263 25.00 -0.40 -11.19
N GLU A 264 25.76 -1.48 -11.32
CA GLU A 264 25.73 -2.62 -10.39
C GLU A 264 26.61 -2.37 -9.14
N GLU A 265 27.41 -1.30 -9.16
CA GLU A 265 28.20 -0.87 -8.02
C GLU A 265 27.34 -0.14 -6.98
N LEU A 266 27.50 -0.55 -5.71
CA LEU A 266 26.81 0.07 -4.60
C LEU A 266 27.45 1.40 -4.23
N GLN A 267 26.61 2.43 -4.07
CA GLN A 267 27.07 3.72 -3.57
C GLN A 267 27.87 3.54 -2.26
N PRO A 268 29.11 4.02 -2.17
CA PRO A 268 29.93 3.89 -0.98
C PRO A 268 29.43 4.77 0.17
N GLU A 269 29.80 4.43 1.41
CA GLU A 269 29.42 5.21 2.61
C GLU A 269 29.95 6.65 2.55
N ILE A 270 31.12 6.83 1.93
CA ILE A 270 31.70 8.13 1.62
C ILE A 270 31.93 8.15 0.11
N THR A 271 31.34 9.12 -0.57
CA THR A 271 31.54 9.29 -2.01
C THR A 271 33.01 9.69 -2.26
N PRO A 272 33.72 9.03 -3.19
CA PRO A 272 35.09 9.38 -3.53
C PRO A 272 35.22 10.83 -3.95
N ALA A 273 36.40 11.43 -3.75
CA ALA A 273 36.67 12.75 -4.29
C ALA A 273 36.64 12.69 -5.82
N LEU A 274 35.98 13.68 -6.44
CA LEU A 274 35.87 13.75 -7.91
C LEU A 274 37.25 13.88 -8.58
N GLU A 275 38.23 14.45 -7.88
CA GLU A 275 39.61 14.62 -8.34
C GLU A 275 40.35 13.28 -8.47
N GLU A 276 39.93 12.26 -7.71
CA GLU A 276 40.54 10.93 -7.68
C GLU A 276 39.82 9.92 -8.59
N THR A 277 38.73 10.35 -9.24
CA THR A 277 37.83 9.46 -9.99
C THR A 277 37.75 9.87 -11.47
N GLU A 278 38.00 8.93 -12.38
CA GLU A 278 37.84 9.17 -13.81
C GLU A 278 36.36 9.20 -14.20
N LEU A 279 35.87 10.36 -14.63
CA LEU A 279 34.49 10.56 -15.06
C LEU A 279 34.31 10.17 -16.53
N PRO A 280 33.23 9.46 -16.90
CA PRO A 280 32.93 9.17 -18.29
C PRO A 280 32.50 10.44 -19.04
N GLY A 281 32.66 10.44 -20.36
CA GLY A 281 32.28 11.52 -21.24
C GLY A 281 33.27 12.70 -21.25
N LEU A 282 32.72 13.91 -21.31
CA LEU A 282 33.48 15.15 -21.32
C LEU A 282 34.16 15.37 -19.96
N GLN A 283 35.43 15.77 -19.98
CA GLN A 283 36.22 16.07 -18.77
C GLN A 283 35.86 17.45 -18.21
N LEU A 284 34.63 17.56 -17.71
CA LEU A 284 34.04 18.75 -17.12
C LEU A 284 33.73 18.48 -15.64
N HIS A 285 34.17 19.37 -14.76
CA HIS A 285 33.95 19.25 -13.32
C HIS A 285 33.03 20.36 -12.81
N PRO A 286 32.13 20.07 -11.86
CA PRO A 286 31.29 21.08 -11.23
C PRO A 286 32.12 22.01 -10.35
N GLU A 287 31.58 23.19 -10.07
CA GLU A 287 32.15 24.10 -9.08
C GLU A 287 32.11 23.48 -7.66
N PRO A 288 32.96 23.95 -6.74
CA PRO A 288 32.91 23.51 -5.34
C PRO A 288 31.54 23.82 -4.72
N SER A 289 31.00 22.82 -4.01
CA SER A 289 29.74 22.93 -3.26
C SER A 289 29.74 24.15 -2.34
N VAL A 290 28.66 24.94 -2.39
CA VAL A 290 28.52 26.09 -1.49
C VAL A 290 28.15 25.60 -0.09
N PHE A 291 26.96 25.06 0.13
CA PHE A 291 26.47 24.75 1.48
C PHE A 291 26.74 23.32 1.95
N GLN A 292 26.93 22.36 1.05
CA GLN A 292 27.08 20.94 1.39
C GLN A 292 28.56 20.53 1.50
N SER A 293 28.85 19.48 2.28
CA SER A 293 30.21 18.94 2.44
C SER A 293 30.69 18.09 1.25
N SER A 294 29.76 17.55 0.48
CA SER A 294 30.01 16.77 -0.73
C SER A 294 29.36 17.45 -1.94
N VAL A 295 29.82 17.10 -3.14
CA VAL A 295 29.21 17.60 -4.37
C VAL A 295 27.78 17.06 -4.51
N PRO A 296 26.76 17.93 -4.70
CA PRO A 296 25.40 17.50 -4.96
C PRO A 296 25.34 16.57 -6.18
N GLU A 297 24.58 15.48 -6.08
CA GLU A 297 24.45 14.46 -7.14
C GLU A 297 25.80 13.84 -7.60
N GLY A 298 26.83 13.87 -6.75
CA GLY A 298 28.17 13.40 -7.09
C GLY A 298 28.23 11.93 -7.51
N TRP A 299 27.40 11.06 -6.93
CA TRP A 299 27.34 9.65 -7.34
C TRP A 299 26.78 9.47 -8.76
N ALA A 300 25.74 10.23 -9.13
CA ALA A 300 25.20 10.23 -10.49
C ALA A 300 26.26 10.74 -11.49
N LEU A 301 27.04 11.75 -11.10
CA LEU A 301 28.16 12.25 -11.91
C LEU A 301 29.24 11.19 -12.13
N ILE A 302 29.61 10.43 -11.09
CA ILE A 302 30.60 9.33 -11.18
C ILE A 302 30.11 8.21 -12.11
N GLN A 303 28.82 7.85 -12.04
CA GLN A 303 28.24 6.78 -12.85
C GLN A 303 28.00 7.17 -14.31
N HIS A 304 27.59 8.41 -14.57
CA HIS A 304 27.08 8.82 -15.87
C HIS A 304 27.94 9.87 -16.59
N GLY A 305 28.73 10.66 -15.86
CA GLY A 305 29.47 11.79 -16.43
C GLY A 305 28.60 13.03 -16.61
N MET A 306 29.23 14.18 -16.88
CA MET A 306 28.56 15.50 -16.85
C MET A 306 27.38 15.58 -17.81
N ALA A 307 27.56 15.17 -19.07
CA ALA A 307 26.52 15.31 -20.10
C ALA A 307 25.29 14.46 -19.81
N LYS A 308 25.51 13.17 -19.53
CA LYS A 308 24.43 12.23 -19.28
C LYS A 308 23.74 12.48 -17.95
N ALA A 309 24.50 12.74 -16.88
CA ALA A 309 23.92 13.06 -15.57
C ALA A 309 23.06 14.32 -15.64
N THR A 310 23.51 15.37 -16.34
CA THR A 310 22.73 16.61 -16.55
C THR A 310 21.43 16.33 -17.29
N ALA A 311 21.48 15.55 -18.38
CA ALA A 311 20.27 15.17 -19.12
C ALA A 311 19.29 14.34 -18.27
N MET A 312 19.79 13.41 -17.45
CA MET A 312 18.98 12.60 -16.54
C MET A 312 18.34 13.44 -15.42
N ILE A 313 19.10 14.36 -14.82
CA ILE A 313 18.62 15.27 -13.77
C ILE A 313 17.52 16.19 -14.29
N LEU A 314 17.67 16.72 -15.51
CA LEU A 314 16.66 17.57 -16.14
C LEU A 314 15.44 16.79 -16.67
N GLY A 315 15.46 15.46 -16.64
CA GLY A 315 14.38 14.62 -17.18
C GLY A 315 14.32 14.63 -18.71
N LEU A 316 15.47 14.68 -19.39
CA LEU A 316 15.57 14.76 -20.85
C LEU A 316 15.84 13.37 -21.46
N PRO A 317 14.91 12.78 -22.24
CA PRO A 317 15.10 11.45 -22.81
C PRO A 317 16.19 11.44 -23.87
N HIS A 318 17.09 10.47 -23.78
CA HIS A 318 18.28 10.38 -24.64
C HIS A 318 18.73 8.94 -24.86
N HIS A 319 19.57 8.76 -25.87
CA HIS A 319 20.22 7.50 -26.18
C HIS A 319 21.68 7.74 -26.57
N HIS A 320 22.45 6.64 -26.60
CA HIS A 320 23.84 6.66 -27.01
C HIS A 320 23.94 6.37 -28.52
N ASP A 321 24.78 7.12 -29.20
CA ASP A 321 25.18 6.87 -30.59
C ASP A 321 26.72 6.84 -30.65
N GLY A 322 27.30 5.64 -30.43
CA GLY A 322 28.73 5.52 -30.16
C GLY A 322 29.12 6.22 -28.85
N ASP A 323 30.09 7.14 -28.93
CA ASP A 323 30.56 7.96 -27.79
C ASP A 323 29.68 9.22 -27.55
N ASP A 324 28.71 9.47 -28.42
CA ASP A 324 27.88 10.67 -28.37
C ASP A 324 26.60 10.46 -27.57
N LEU A 325 26.17 11.53 -26.89
CA LEU A 325 24.86 11.60 -26.23
C LEU A 325 23.87 12.31 -27.15
N VAL A 326 22.75 11.67 -27.46
CA VAL A 326 21.70 12.23 -28.33
C VAL A 326 20.41 12.41 -27.55
N ILE A 327 20.05 13.67 -27.29
CA ILE A 327 18.84 14.07 -26.57
C ILE A 327 17.70 14.29 -27.57
N THR A 328 16.56 13.66 -27.31
CA THR A 328 15.49 13.49 -28.31
C THR A 328 14.27 14.37 -28.05
N ALA A 329 13.99 14.75 -26.80
CA ALA A 329 12.86 15.62 -26.44
C ALA A 329 13.19 16.47 -25.20
N GLY A 330 12.38 17.50 -24.94
CA GLY A 330 12.53 18.44 -23.81
C GLY A 330 13.74 19.39 -23.90
N TRP A 331 14.76 19.05 -24.70
CA TRP A 331 15.98 19.84 -24.87
C TRP A 331 15.75 21.28 -25.38
N PRO A 332 14.75 21.60 -26.22
CA PRO A 332 14.53 23.00 -26.63
C PRO A 332 14.16 23.89 -25.43
N ALA A 333 13.32 23.37 -24.54
CA ALA A 333 12.92 24.05 -23.31
C ALA A 333 14.10 24.21 -22.33
N ALA A 334 14.97 23.19 -22.23
CA ALA A 334 16.17 23.27 -21.42
C ALA A 334 17.14 24.36 -21.92
N LEU A 335 17.36 24.44 -23.24
CA LEU A 335 18.20 25.47 -23.84
C LEU A 335 17.61 26.88 -23.67
N GLU A 336 16.30 27.05 -23.93
CA GLU A 336 15.59 28.31 -23.75
C GLU A 336 15.67 28.80 -22.29
N GLY A 337 15.41 27.90 -21.33
CA GLY A 337 15.50 28.23 -19.90
C GLY A 337 16.91 28.63 -19.45
N LEU A 338 17.94 28.14 -20.14
CA LEU A 338 19.35 28.48 -19.88
C LEU A 338 19.87 29.65 -20.73
N GLY A 339 19.00 30.31 -21.52
CA GLY A 339 19.32 31.52 -22.28
C GLY A 339 19.92 31.27 -23.68
N PHE A 340 19.71 30.09 -24.26
CA PHE A 340 20.11 29.75 -25.62
C PHE A 340 18.92 29.75 -26.59
N GLY A 341 19.17 30.20 -27.81
CA GLY A 341 18.29 30.03 -28.96
C GLY A 341 18.62 28.76 -29.74
N ILE A 342 17.61 28.21 -30.43
CA ILE A 342 17.71 26.96 -31.19
C ILE A 342 17.72 27.18 -32.72
N GLU A 343 17.90 28.43 -33.15
CA GLU A 343 17.92 28.81 -34.57
C GLU A 343 19.30 28.50 -35.18
N GLY A 344 19.44 27.31 -35.78
CA GLY A 344 20.64 26.91 -36.51
C GLY A 344 21.02 25.44 -36.28
N GLU A 345 22.31 25.14 -36.53
CA GLU A 345 22.94 23.84 -36.29
C GLU A 345 23.69 23.77 -34.95
N GLN A 346 23.77 24.88 -34.22
CA GLN A 346 24.37 24.98 -32.89
C GLN A 346 23.53 25.90 -31.99
N PRO A 347 23.48 25.67 -30.66
CA PRO A 347 22.81 26.57 -29.73
C PRO A 347 23.43 27.97 -29.74
N LEU A 348 22.62 28.98 -30.05
CA LEU A 348 23.07 30.37 -30.10
C LEU A 348 22.84 31.03 -28.74
N ARG A 349 23.90 31.50 -28.08
CA ARG A 349 23.76 32.19 -26.78
C ARG A 349 23.06 33.54 -26.95
N LEU A 350 21.81 33.66 -26.44
CA LEU A 350 21.01 34.88 -26.48
C LEU A 350 21.23 35.75 -25.24
N LYS A 351 21.37 35.13 -24.07
CA LYS A 351 21.66 35.81 -22.80
C LYS A 351 22.92 35.23 -22.14
N ASP A 352 23.59 36.04 -21.33
CA ASP A 352 24.83 35.64 -20.66
C ASP A 352 24.56 34.80 -19.41
N GLY A 353 24.17 33.54 -19.60
CA GLY A 353 23.91 32.59 -18.51
C GLY A 353 25.11 32.37 -17.59
N HIS A 354 26.35 32.45 -18.11
CA HIS A 354 27.56 32.27 -17.30
C HIS A 354 27.70 33.37 -16.26
N LYS A 355 27.51 34.63 -16.67
CA LYS A 355 27.54 35.76 -15.75
C LYS A 355 26.48 35.61 -14.66
N VAL A 356 25.24 35.31 -15.03
CA VAL A 356 24.14 35.21 -14.06
C VAL A 356 24.37 34.06 -13.06
N ALA A 357 24.85 32.89 -13.54
CA ALA A 357 25.19 31.76 -12.67
C ALA A 357 26.36 32.11 -11.71
N HIS A 358 27.41 32.75 -12.22
CA HIS A 358 28.57 33.15 -11.42
C HIS A 358 28.21 34.22 -10.37
N ASP A 359 27.42 35.22 -10.74
CA ASP A 359 26.93 36.25 -9.84
C ASP A 359 26.09 35.63 -8.70
N ARG A 360 25.23 34.66 -9.03
CA ARG A 360 24.43 33.93 -8.03
C ARG A 360 25.28 33.06 -7.11
N LEU A 361 26.26 32.33 -7.65
CA LEU A 361 27.20 31.54 -6.84
C LEU A 361 27.98 32.43 -5.87
N ASN A 362 28.46 33.60 -6.32
CA ASN A 362 29.18 34.54 -5.47
C ASN A 362 28.28 35.12 -4.36
N GLN A 363 27.01 35.44 -4.67
CA GLN A 363 26.04 35.86 -3.65
C GLN A 363 25.85 34.78 -2.57
N LEU A 364 25.72 33.51 -2.96
CA LEU A 364 25.54 32.41 -2.00
C LEU A 364 26.80 32.13 -1.19
N LYS A 365 27.99 32.26 -1.79
CA LYS A 365 29.27 32.15 -1.06
C LYS A 365 29.40 33.24 0.01
N GLN A 366 29.06 34.49 -0.32
CA GLN A 366 29.02 35.59 0.65
C GLN A 366 27.97 35.36 1.75
N ALA A 367 26.78 34.87 1.39
CA ALA A 367 25.75 34.52 2.37
C ALA A 367 26.24 33.43 3.32
N LYS A 368 26.91 32.38 2.80
CA LYS A 368 27.51 31.32 3.61
C LYS A 368 28.53 31.86 4.60
N GLU A 369 29.43 32.75 4.19
CA GLU A 369 30.42 33.36 5.09
C GLU A 369 29.73 34.03 6.29
N VAL A 370 28.69 34.83 6.04
CA VAL A 370 27.90 35.48 7.09
C VAL A 370 27.21 34.47 8.01
N LEU A 371 26.66 33.39 7.44
CA LEU A 371 25.98 32.34 8.20
C LEU A 371 26.96 31.52 9.04
N ASP A 372 28.12 31.17 8.51
CA ASP A 372 29.15 30.39 9.20
C ASP A 372 29.80 31.19 10.32
N GLU A 373 30.05 32.50 10.11
CA GLU A 373 30.48 33.40 11.19
C GLU A 373 29.49 33.41 12.35
N GLU A 374 28.19 33.49 12.07
CA GLU A 374 27.16 33.48 13.12
C GLU A 374 26.99 32.11 13.77
N ARG A 375 27.07 31.01 13.00
CA ARG A 375 27.06 29.64 13.53
C ARG A 375 28.24 29.40 14.47
N GLU A 376 29.43 29.90 14.13
CA GLU A 376 30.61 29.80 14.98
C GLU A 376 30.44 30.63 16.27
N ARG A 377 29.96 31.87 16.17
CA ARG A 377 29.66 32.72 17.33
C ARG A 377 28.66 32.06 18.28
N LEU A 378 27.57 31.51 17.75
CA LEU A 378 26.56 30.78 18.53
C LEU A 378 27.16 29.54 19.19
N SER A 379 27.99 28.77 18.48
CA SER A 379 28.69 27.61 19.05
C SER A 379 29.61 27.98 20.21
N LEU A 380 30.34 29.10 20.12
CA LEU A 380 31.19 29.61 21.20
C LEU A 380 30.36 30.07 22.41
N LEU A 381 29.28 30.82 22.15
CA LEU A 381 28.35 31.27 23.20
C LEU A 381 27.70 30.08 23.93
N GLU A 382 27.29 29.04 23.20
CA GLU A 382 26.74 27.82 23.79
C GLU A 382 27.75 27.06 24.64
N LYS A 383 29.02 26.98 24.22
CA LYS A 383 30.11 26.38 25.04
C LYS A 383 30.33 27.16 26.33
N GLU A 384 30.29 28.48 26.28
CA GLU A 384 30.42 29.32 27.47
C GLU A 384 29.24 29.13 28.43
N ARG A 385 28.01 29.18 27.89
CA ARG A 385 26.77 28.90 28.64
C ARG A 385 26.77 27.52 29.27
N ALA A 386 27.24 26.49 28.54
CA ALA A 386 27.33 25.13 29.04
C ALA A 386 28.33 25.01 30.20
N THR A 387 29.48 25.68 30.12
CA THR A 387 30.49 25.69 31.18
C THR A 387 29.92 26.27 32.48
N ILE A 388 29.26 27.44 32.40
CA ILE A 388 28.66 28.10 33.58
C ILE A 388 27.47 27.30 34.11
N ARG A 389 26.65 26.73 33.22
CA ARG A 389 25.53 25.86 33.58
C ARG A 389 26.01 24.63 34.36
N ILE A 390 27.01 23.91 33.84
CA ILE A 390 27.55 22.70 34.48
C ILE A 390 28.18 23.04 35.83
N ALA A 391 28.93 24.13 35.94
CA ALA A 391 29.51 24.59 37.20
C ALA A 391 28.42 24.91 38.25
N SER A 392 27.36 25.59 37.83
CA SER A 392 26.25 26.00 38.69
C SER A 392 25.36 24.83 39.10
N GLU A 393 25.08 23.90 38.19
CA GLU A 393 24.37 22.64 38.48
C GLU A 393 25.19 21.76 39.43
N THR A 394 26.51 21.68 39.25
CA THR A 394 27.40 20.91 40.13
C THR A 394 27.45 21.51 41.53
N GLY A 395 27.56 22.84 41.66
CA GLY A 395 27.51 23.54 42.95
C GLY A 395 26.13 23.47 43.62
N ALA A 396 25.04 23.43 42.85
CA ALA A 396 23.69 23.21 43.40
C ALA A 396 23.50 21.78 43.92
N ARG A 397 24.02 20.76 43.21
CA ARG A 397 24.02 19.36 43.68
C ARG A 397 24.85 19.18 44.96
N GLN A 398 26.01 19.83 45.06
CA GLN A 398 26.83 19.80 46.28
C GLN A 398 26.14 20.46 47.48
N ARG A 399 25.20 21.39 47.25
CA ARG A 399 24.36 22.01 48.29
C ARG A 399 23.12 21.18 48.64
N GLY A 400 22.94 19.99 48.05
CA GLY A 400 21.83 19.08 48.36
C GLY A 400 20.49 19.48 47.76
N LEU A 401 20.47 20.39 46.77
CA LEU A 401 19.24 20.83 46.10
C LEU A 401 18.63 19.70 45.24
N GLY A 402 17.31 19.73 45.08
CA GLY A 402 16.60 18.78 44.24
C GLY A 402 16.96 18.92 42.75
N ILE A 403 16.66 17.91 41.94
CA ILE A 403 16.96 17.89 40.49
C ILE A 403 16.33 19.09 39.77
N ALA A 404 15.07 19.40 40.08
CA ALA A 404 14.35 20.52 39.44
C ALA A 404 14.94 21.90 39.81
N GLU A 405 15.40 22.07 41.05
CA GLU A 405 16.02 23.31 41.51
C GLU A 405 17.43 23.47 40.94
N THR A 406 18.17 22.36 40.82
CA THR A 406 19.48 22.30 40.18
C THR A 406 19.40 22.74 38.72
N ASP A 407 18.45 22.19 37.95
CA ASP A 407 18.24 22.57 36.55
C ASP A 407 17.81 24.03 36.40
N LYS A 408 17.02 24.55 37.35
CA LYS A 408 16.61 25.96 37.36
C LYS A 408 17.81 26.88 37.56
N VAL A 409 18.65 26.58 38.54
CA VAL A 409 19.91 27.32 38.79
C VAL A 409 20.84 27.23 37.58
N GLY A 410 20.93 26.07 36.93
CA GLY A 410 21.71 25.90 35.70
C GLY A 410 21.21 26.76 34.54
N ARG A 411 19.89 26.85 34.34
CA ARG A 411 19.29 27.71 33.30
C ARG A 411 19.46 29.19 33.59
N GLU A 412 19.25 29.62 34.83
CA GLU A 412 19.44 31.02 35.24
C GLU A 412 20.90 31.45 35.06
N ALA A 413 21.85 30.56 35.37
CA ALA A 413 23.27 30.81 35.19
C ALA A 413 23.70 30.79 33.70
N ALA A 414 23.06 29.99 32.85
CA ALA A 414 23.27 30.08 31.41
C ALA A 414 22.70 31.39 30.82
N ALA A 415 21.55 31.84 31.34
CA ALA A 415 20.86 33.04 30.89
C ALA A 415 21.56 34.34 31.33
N SER A 416 22.48 34.30 32.30
CA SER A 416 23.27 35.46 32.72
C SER A 416 24.31 35.90 31.69
N ILE A 417 24.67 35.02 30.73
CA ILE A 417 25.55 35.37 29.61
C ILE A 417 24.73 36.09 28.54
N PRO A 418 24.95 37.41 28.32
CA PRO A 418 24.20 38.18 27.33
C PRO A 418 24.56 37.73 25.91
N ASP A 419 23.55 37.72 25.02
CA ASP A 419 23.74 37.48 23.60
C ASP A 419 23.71 38.83 22.86
N GLU A 420 24.85 39.26 22.34
CA GLU A 420 24.98 40.52 21.60
C GLU A 420 24.34 40.47 20.19
N GLY A 421 24.01 39.25 19.72
CA GLY A 421 23.48 38.99 18.38
C GLY A 421 24.55 39.03 17.27
N PRO A 422 24.14 38.88 16.00
CA PRO A 422 25.05 38.93 14.87
C PRO A 422 25.61 40.35 14.65
N LYS A 423 26.83 40.42 14.10
CA LYS A 423 27.52 41.70 13.77
C LYS A 423 26.67 42.62 12.91
N ASP A 424 25.99 42.07 11.90
CA ASP A 424 25.02 42.75 11.06
C ASP A 424 23.73 41.92 10.95
N LYS A 425 22.67 42.41 11.61
CA LYS A 425 21.36 41.75 11.65
C LYS A 425 20.67 41.73 10.29
N GLN A 426 20.85 42.76 9.46
CA GLN A 426 20.20 42.82 8.15
C GLN A 426 20.89 41.89 7.16
N ALA A 427 22.22 41.90 7.14
CA ALA A 427 23.01 40.97 6.32
C ALA A 427 22.71 39.51 6.70
N TYR A 428 22.67 39.19 7.99
CA TYR A 428 22.33 37.84 8.46
C TYR A 428 20.93 37.40 8.02
N LEU A 429 19.90 38.24 8.20
CA LEU A 429 18.54 37.92 7.76
C LEU A 429 18.46 37.74 6.23
N SER A 430 19.20 38.55 5.46
CA SER A 430 19.26 38.41 4.02
C SER A 430 19.96 37.11 3.59
N ALA A 431 21.02 36.71 4.29
CA ALA A 431 21.73 35.46 4.05
C ALA A 431 20.87 34.24 4.36
N GLN A 432 20.09 34.27 5.45
CA GLN A 432 19.13 33.21 5.77
C GLN A 432 18.08 33.06 4.66
N ARG A 433 17.51 34.18 4.19
CA ARG A 433 16.55 34.15 3.07
C ARG A 433 17.19 33.59 1.79
N LEU A 434 18.43 33.96 1.49
CA LEU A 434 19.13 33.43 0.32
C LEU A 434 19.42 31.93 0.41
N GLU A 435 19.79 31.43 1.59
CA GLU A 435 19.96 29.99 1.86
C GLU A 435 18.62 29.24 1.68
N ASP A 436 17.54 29.77 2.28
CA ASP A 436 16.20 29.19 2.18
C ASP A 436 15.66 29.22 0.74
N ASP A 437 15.74 30.36 0.05
CA ASP A 437 15.31 30.53 -1.35
C ASP A 437 16.09 29.57 -2.27
N HIS A 438 17.39 29.39 -2.04
CA HIS A 438 18.20 28.45 -2.82
C HIS A 438 17.80 27.00 -2.54
N ALA A 439 17.51 26.65 -1.30
CA ALA A 439 17.06 25.30 -0.93
C ALA A 439 15.68 24.96 -1.53
N VAL A 440 14.80 25.96 -1.70
CA VAL A 440 13.44 25.77 -2.22
C VAL A 440 13.35 25.88 -3.74
N ASP A 441 13.98 26.90 -4.33
CA ASP A 441 13.83 27.21 -5.76
C ASP A 441 15.01 26.76 -6.63
N GLY A 442 16.14 26.39 -6.03
CA GLY A 442 17.33 25.92 -6.75
C GLY A 442 17.79 26.94 -7.80
N ILE A 443 17.83 26.52 -9.07
CA ILE A 443 18.20 27.36 -10.21
C ILE A 443 17.00 28.00 -10.93
N LEU A 444 15.76 27.71 -10.53
CA LEU A 444 14.58 28.26 -11.20
C LEU A 444 14.54 29.80 -11.24
N PRO A 445 15.02 30.56 -10.23
CA PRO A 445 15.09 32.02 -10.31
C PRO A 445 16.02 32.52 -11.42
N LEU A 446 17.09 31.77 -11.73
CA LEU A 446 18.00 32.05 -12.85
C LEU A 446 17.26 31.84 -14.17
N VAL A 447 16.53 30.73 -14.30
CA VAL A 447 15.72 30.41 -15.47
C VAL A 447 14.68 31.51 -15.74
N ARG A 448 13.97 31.95 -14.69
CA ARG A 448 13.00 33.06 -14.75
C ARG A 448 13.62 34.40 -15.14
N THR A 449 14.92 34.60 -14.88
CA THR A 449 15.67 35.80 -15.31
C THR A 449 16.14 35.68 -16.76
N LEU A 450 16.55 34.47 -17.17
CA LEU A 450 17.12 34.19 -18.49
C LEU A 450 16.05 33.95 -19.56
N SER A 451 14.83 33.58 -19.20
CA SER A 451 13.74 33.37 -20.15
C SER A 451 12.72 34.51 -20.11
N GLU A 452 11.93 34.65 -21.17
CA GLU A 452 10.76 35.54 -21.20
C GLU A 452 9.45 34.84 -20.83
N PHE A 453 9.46 33.51 -20.77
CA PHE A 453 8.28 32.71 -20.46
C PHE A 453 8.06 32.59 -18.95
N ARG A 454 6.82 32.28 -18.55
CA ARG A 454 6.52 31.88 -17.16
C ARG A 454 7.08 30.48 -16.92
N TRP A 455 7.80 30.30 -15.82
CA TRP A 455 8.34 28.99 -15.40
C TRP A 455 7.89 28.66 -13.98
N GLU A 456 7.32 27.47 -13.84
CA GLU A 456 6.92 26.87 -12.57
C GLU A 456 7.59 25.49 -12.41
N HIS A 457 7.81 25.07 -11.16
CA HIS A 457 8.41 23.77 -10.87
C HIS A 457 7.57 22.63 -11.46
N SER A 458 8.18 21.76 -12.27
CA SER A 458 7.52 20.56 -12.80
C SER A 458 7.28 19.50 -11.70
N ALA A 459 8.25 19.30 -10.80
CA ALA A 459 8.19 18.28 -9.75
C ALA A 459 8.78 18.79 -8.42
N PRO A 460 8.16 19.80 -7.77
CA PRO A 460 8.70 20.41 -6.55
C PRO A 460 8.73 19.46 -5.35
N VAL A 461 7.86 18.43 -5.34
CA VAL A 461 7.71 17.52 -4.21
C VAL A 461 7.68 16.08 -4.69
N ARG A 462 8.52 15.25 -4.05
CA ARG A 462 8.50 13.80 -4.18
C ARG A 462 8.13 13.16 -2.85
N VAL A 463 7.24 12.17 -2.88
CA VAL A 463 6.75 11.45 -1.70
C VAL A 463 7.56 10.16 -1.49
N GLY A 464 8.19 10.05 -0.32
CA GLY A 464 8.83 8.82 0.14
C GLY A 464 7.79 7.75 0.50
N CYS A 465 8.04 6.52 0.07
CA CYS A 465 7.10 5.41 0.24
C CYS A 465 7.80 4.11 0.65
N ARG A 466 7.09 3.25 1.38
CA ARG A 466 7.53 1.90 1.73
C ARG A 466 6.38 0.93 1.65
N MET A 467 6.57 -0.24 1.04
CA MET A 467 5.57 -1.29 1.08
C MET A 467 5.22 -1.67 2.53
N GLY A 468 3.92 -1.77 2.81
CA GLY A 468 3.36 -2.14 4.09
C GLY A 468 2.93 -3.60 4.10
N ARG A 469 1.63 -3.82 3.94
CA ARG A 469 0.99 -5.14 3.87
C ARG A 469 0.60 -5.44 2.41
N PRO A 470 0.82 -6.67 1.92
CA PRO A 470 0.30 -7.06 0.62
C PRO A 470 -1.23 -7.06 0.66
N GLU A 471 -1.83 -6.96 -0.52
CA GLU A 471 -3.26 -7.13 -0.78
C GLU A 471 -3.76 -8.51 -0.29
N LYS A 472 -5.06 -8.72 -0.14
CA LYS A 472 -5.59 -10.01 0.31
C LYS A 472 -7.00 -10.27 -0.22
N ALA A 473 -7.19 -11.45 -0.79
CA ALA A 473 -8.49 -12.02 -1.09
C ALA A 473 -8.44 -13.52 -0.75
N ALA A 474 -9.04 -13.91 0.37
CA ALA A 474 -8.98 -15.30 0.85
C ALA A 474 -10.14 -15.66 1.82
N PRO A 475 -10.58 -16.93 1.84
CA PRO A 475 -11.56 -17.40 2.82
C PRO A 475 -11.08 -17.19 4.26
N ARG A 476 -11.97 -16.76 5.16
CA ARG A 476 -11.62 -16.60 6.57
C ARG A 476 -11.62 -17.96 7.28
N VAL A 477 -10.43 -18.45 7.57
CA VAL A 477 -10.23 -19.77 8.19
C VAL A 477 -9.81 -19.65 9.65
N MET A 478 -10.53 -20.31 10.55
CA MET A 478 -10.08 -20.48 11.93
C MET A 478 -8.83 -21.37 11.98
N ASN A 479 -7.91 -21.11 12.91
CA ASN A 479 -6.78 -22.01 13.18
C ASN A 479 -7.08 -22.90 14.40
N PRO A 480 -7.28 -24.22 14.24
CA PRO A 480 -7.29 -25.00 12.98
C PRO A 480 -8.61 -24.95 12.21
N ARG A 481 -8.55 -25.23 10.90
CA ARG A 481 -9.71 -25.22 9.98
C ARG A 481 -10.84 -26.08 10.54
N THR A 482 -12.04 -25.52 10.57
CA THR A 482 -13.23 -26.14 11.17
C THR A 482 -14.40 -26.00 10.21
N ASN A 483 -15.22 -27.06 10.07
CA ASN A 483 -16.45 -27.06 9.27
C ASN A 483 -17.72 -27.03 10.16
N ALA A 484 -17.62 -27.61 11.37
CA ALA A 484 -18.74 -27.73 12.30
C ALA A 484 -18.41 -27.14 13.67
N LEU A 485 -19.27 -26.28 14.21
CA LEU A 485 -19.19 -25.80 15.60
C LEU A 485 -19.74 -26.85 16.58
N PHE A 486 -19.16 -28.04 16.52
CA PHE A 486 -19.50 -29.20 17.35
C PHE A 486 -18.26 -29.64 18.15
N PRO A 487 -18.34 -29.84 19.48
CA PRO A 487 -17.18 -30.22 20.28
C PRO A 487 -16.94 -31.74 20.26
N ILE A 488 -15.72 -32.15 19.93
CA ILE A 488 -15.28 -33.56 19.99
C ILE A 488 -14.05 -33.76 20.89
N GLU A 489 -13.59 -32.71 21.57
CA GLU A 489 -12.38 -32.69 22.39
C GLU A 489 -11.14 -33.28 21.68
N LEU A 490 -10.51 -34.30 22.27
CA LEU A 490 -9.39 -35.04 21.71
C LEU A 490 -9.83 -36.35 21.06
N ASN A 491 -11.15 -36.57 20.93
CA ASN A 491 -11.65 -37.83 20.40
C ASN A 491 -11.36 -37.97 18.90
N GLY A 492 -11.30 -36.87 18.15
CA GLY A 492 -10.95 -36.87 16.72
C GLY A 492 -9.46 -36.83 16.38
N GLY A 493 -8.56 -37.03 17.36
CA GLY A 493 -7.11 -36.93 17.16
C GLY A 493 -6.61 -35.48 16.98
N ASN A 494 -5.38 -35.32 16.50
CA ASN A 494 -4.73 -34.01 16.36
C ASN A 494 -5.45 -33.09 15.35
N GLN A 495 -5.98 -33.67 14.28
CA GLN A 495 -6.72 -32.96 13.21
C GLN A 495 -8.20 -32.74 13.53
N ARG A 496 -8.71 -33.29 14.64
CA ARG A 496 -10.10 -33.13 15.10
C ARG A 496 -11.12 -33.58 14.05
N LEU A 497 -10.91 -34.77 13.50
CA LEU A 497 -11.79 -35.39 12.51
C LEU A 497 -12.99 -36.06 13.17
N LEU A 498 -14.16 -35.91 12.54
CA LEU A 498 -15.40 -36.55 13.00
C LEU A 498 -15.35 -38.07 12.87
N SER A 499 -14.76 -38.62 11.80
CA SER A 499 -14.61 -40.07 11.57
C SER A 499 -13.96 -40.78 12.75
N ASN A 500 -12.80 -40.28 13.19
CA ASN A 500 -12.08 -40.78 14.36
C ASN A 500 -12.89 -40.72 15.67
N ALA A 501 -13.87 -39.80 15.75
CA ALA A 501 -14.78 -39.73 16.90
C ALA A 501 -15.92 -40.75 16.79
N ILE A 502 -16.40 -41.05 15.58
CA ILE A 502 -17.42 -42.09 15.30
C ILE A 502 -16.93 -43.47 15.72
N ASP A 503 -15.65 -43.79 15.46
CA ASP A 503 -15.04 -45.08 15.84
C ASP A 503 -15.08 -45.36 17.35
N LYS A 504 -15.32 -44.33 18.18
CA LYS A 504 -15.43 -44.46 19.64
C LYS A 504 -16.86 -44.70 20.12
N SER A 505 -17.84 -44.63 19.22
CA SER A 505 -19.30 -44.71 19.44
C SER A 505 -19.85 -43.68 20.43
N SER A 506 -19.44 -43.73 21.69
CA SER A 506 -19.81 -42.77 22.73
C SER A 506 -18.62 -41.88 23.12
N ILE A 507 -18.82 -40.56 23.11
CA ILE A 507 -17.81 -39.59 23.53
C ILE A 507 -18.29 -38.81 24.76
N ARG A 508 -17.36 -38.48 25.66
CA ARG A 508 -17.63 -37.58 26.80
C ARG A 508 -17.14 -36.19 26.44
N ILE A 509 -18.07 -35.23 26.38
CA ILE A 509 -17.81 -33.87 25.92
C ILE A 509 -18.59 -32.86 26.77
N GLN A 510 -18.12 -31.62 26.84
CA GLN A 510 -18.76 -30.57 27.61
C GLN A 510 -19.83 -29.86 26.77
N LEU A 511 -21.09 -30.00 27.18
CA LEU A 511 -22.27 -29.44 26.51
C LEU A 511 -23.27 -28.87 27.52
N GLY A 512 -24.09 -27.91 27.09
CA GLY A 512 -25.21 -27.40 27.88
C GLY A 512 -26.23 -28.51 28.19
N ARG A 513 -26.70 -28.61 29.44
CA ARG A 513 -27.74 -29.57 29.83
C ARG A 513 -29.11 -29.04 29.42
N ARG A 514 -29.89 -29.82 28.66
CA ARG A 514 -31.24 -29.46 28.22
C ARG A 514 -32.17 -30.67 28.27
N VAL A 515 -33.46 -30.42 28.44
CA VAL A 515 -34.51 -31.46 28.56
C VAL A 515 -35.54 -31.27 27.45
N CYS A 516 -35.91 -32.36 26.77
CA CYS A 516 -36.92 -32.35 25.71
C CYS A 516 -38.33 -32.18 26.29
N SER A 517 -39.13 -31.26 25.73
CA SER A 517 -40.53 -31.07 26.13
C SER A 517 -41.46 -32.20 25.71
N LYS A 518 -41.09 -32.99 24.70
CA LYS A 518 -41.94 -34.07 24.13
C LYS A 518 -41.69 -35.43 24.81
N CYS A 519 -40.44 -35.85 24.92
CA CYS A 519 -40.10 -37.17 25.52
C CYS A 519 -39.51 -37.11 26.93
N GLY A 520 -39.30 -35.91 27.50
CA GLY A 520 -38.75 -35.74 28.85
C GLY A 520 -37.27 -36.12 29.01
N LYS A 521 -36.63 -36.72 27.99
CA LYS A 521 -35.22 -37.13 28.04
C LYS A 521 -34.26 -35.94 27.93
N GLU A 522 -33.07 -36.09 28.51
CA GLU A 522 -31.99 -35.10 28.45
C GLU A 522 -31.30 -35.11 27.08
N SER A 523 -31.31 -33.99 26.37
CA SER A 523 -30.69 -33.86 25.05
C SER A 523 -29.92 -32.55 24.99
N PRO A 524 -28.61 -32.53 24.77
CA PRO A 524 -27.82 -31.29 24.75
C PRO A 524 -28.09 -30.39 23.52
N PHE A 525 -28.84 -30.90 22.53
CA PHE A 525 -29.18 -30.21 21.28
C PHE A 525 -30.51 -29.46 21.37
N LEU A 526 -30.72 -28.44 20.52
CA LEU A 526 -31.95 -27.65 20.44
C LEU A 526 -33.19 -28.48 20.10
N ARG A 527 -33.03 -29.46 19.20
CA ARG A 527 -34.03 -30.51 18.92
C ARG A 527 -33.58 -31.82 19.52
N CYS A 528 -34.52 -32.60 20.05
CA CYS A 528 -34.19 -33.87 20.68
C CYS A 528 -33.57 -34.85 19.67
N HIS A 529 -32.39 -35.39 20.01
CA HIS A 529 -31.64 -36.34 19.18
C HIS A 529 -32.01 -37.81 19.41
N HIS A 530 -32.80 -38.11 20.44
CA HIS A 530 -33.22 -39.50 20.69
C HIS A 530 -34.15 -39.98 19.59
N ARG A 531 -33.89 -41.19 19.09
CA ARG A 531 -34.74 -41.87 18.12
C ARG A 531 -36.15 -42.09 18.66
N SER A 532 -37.17 -41.95 17.81
CA SER A 532 -38.51 -42.41 18.10
C SER A 532 -38.50 -43.93 18.20
N LYS A 533 -39.38 -44.45 19.06
CA LYS A 533 -39.63 -45.89 19.16
C LYS A 533 -40.82 -46.25 18.30
N ASP A 534 -40.77 -47.40 17.66
CA ASP A 534 -41.92 -47.99 16.99
C ASP A 534 -42.90 -48.62 18.00
N ASP A 535 -43.99 -49.18 17.49
CA ASP A 535 -45.03 -49.85 18.30
C ASP A 535 -44.49 -51.08 19.06
N PHE A 536 -43.31 -51.59 18.67
CA PHE A 536 -42.60 -52.72 19.30
C PHE A 536 -41.49 -52.27 20.27
N GLY A 537 -41.24 -50.97 20.39
CA GLY A 537 -40.26 -50.38 21.30
C GLY A 537 -38.83 -50.26 20.75
N GLU A 538 -38.59 -50.57 19.48
CA GLU A 538 -37.30 -50.48 18.79
C GLU A 538 -37.03 -49.06 18.25
N GLU A 539 -35.76 -48.64 18.29
CA GLU A 539 -35.35 -47.30 17.85
C GLU A 539 -35.24 -47.22 16.32
N ARG A 540 -36.03 -46.34 15.69
CA ARG A 540 -35.97 -46.13 14.24
C ARG A 540 -34.83 -45.20 13.87
N ALA A 541 -33.88 -45.68 13.07
CA ALA A 541 -32.79 -44.86 12.54
C ALA A 541 -33.33 -43.77 11.60
N GLY A 542 -32.84 -42.54 11.73
CA GLY A 542 -33.30 -41.39 10.94
C GLY A 542 -34.58 -40.71 11.44
N GLU A 543 -35.38 -41.35 12.30
CA GLU A 543 -36.56 -40.74 12.93
C GLU A 543 -36.24 -40.34 14.38
N ALA A 544 -35.99 -39.05 14.61
CA ALA A 544 -35.77 -38.52 15.97
C ALA A 544 -37.08 -37.99 16.59
N CYS A 545 -37.11 -37.86 17.91
CA CYS A 545 -38.24 -37.28 18.64
C CYS A 545 -38.57 -35.84 18.18
N GLU A 546 -37.54 -35.08 17.79
CA GLU A 546 -37.57 -33.69 17.29
C GLU A 546 -38.20 -32.64 18.21
N GLY A 547 -38.69 -33.02 19.38
CA GLY A 547 -39.23 -32.08 20.36
C GLY A 547 -38.20 -31.03 20.78
N SER A 548 -38.66 -29.78 20.92
CA SER A 548 -37.85 -28.66 21.40
C SER A 548 -37.27 -28.95 22.78
N THR A 549 -36.02 -28.58 23.01
CA THR A 549 -35.40 -28.75 24.33
C THR A 549 -35.26 -27.41 25.05
N LYS A 550 -35.46 -27.43 26.37
CA LYS A 550 -35.25 -26.26 27.25
C LYS A 550 -34.01 -26.48 28.09
N MET A 551 -33.22 -25.44 28.30
CA MET A 551 -31.98 -25.53 29.05
C MET A 551 -32.25 -25.63 30.55
N THR A 552 -31.55 -26.54 31.22
CA THR A 552 -31.73 -26.83 32.64
C THR A 552 -30.34 -26.87 33.26
N SER A 553 -29.86 -25.73 33.77
CA SER A 553 -28.50 -25.58 34.32
C SER A 553 -28.55 -25.25 35.81
N ALA A 554 -27.81 -26.01 36.61
CA ALA A 554 -27.61 -25.71 38.04
C ALA A 554 -26.69 -24.50 38.27
N LYS A 555 -26.00 -23.99 37.23
CA LYS A 555 -24.98 -22.95 37.31
C LYS A 555 -25.39 -21.68 36.56
N ALA A 556 -26.53 -21.08 36.92
CA ALA A 556 -27.08 -19.90 36.26
C ALA A 556 -26.08 -18.72 36.16
N ASN A 557 -25.23 -18.54 37.18
CA ASN A 557 -24.26 -17.45 37.30
C ASN A 557 -22.87 -17.77 36.72
N SER A 558 -22.63 -19.00 36.23
CA SER A 558 -21.34 -19.35 35.63
C SER A 558 -21.18 -18.69 34.27
N ARG A 559 -19.96 -18.24 33.98
CA ARG A 559 -19.55 -17.73 32.65
C ARG A 559 -19.73 -18.77 31.53
N ARG A 560 -19.61 -20.06 31.87
CA ARG A 560 -19.88 -21.20 30.97
C ARG A 560 -20.70 -22.26 31.70
N ARG A 561 -21.82 -22.68 31.09
CA ARG A 561 -22.83 -23.52 31.73
C ARG A 561 -22.76 -25.00 31.35
N GLY A 562 -21.83 -25.41 30.49
CA GLY A 562 -21.76 -26.79 30.04
C GLY A 562 -21.22 -27.74 31.09
N GLU A 563 -21.78 -28.93 31.08
CA GLU A 563 -21.47 -30.06 31.94
C GLU A 563 -20.94 -31.21 31.07
N VAL A 564 -20.14 -32.10 31.65
CA VAL A 564 -19.60 -33.26 30.92
C VAL A 564 -20.72 -34.27 30.72
N GLN A 565 -21.15 -34.44 29.48
CA GLN A 565 -22.21 -35.36 29.08
C GLN A 565 -21.64 -36.46 28.18
N THR A 566 -22.27 -37.64 28.22
CA THR A 566 -21.94 -38.75 27.32
C THR A 566 -22.90 -38.71 26.13
N VAL A 567 -22.35 -38.64 24.92
CA VAL A 567 -23.12 -38.50 23.68
C VAL A 567 -22.76 -39.64 22.73
N ARG A 568 -23.78 -40.31 22.16
CA ARG A 568 -23.64 -41.37 21.16
C ARG A 568 -23.48 -40.77 19.76
N ILE A 569 -22.23 -40.44 19.41
CA ILE A 569 -21.92 -39.71 18.18
C ILE A 569 -22.17 -40.56 16.92
N ASP A 570 -22.01 -41.87 17.02
CA ASP A 570 -22.34 -42.85 15.97
C ASP A 570 -23.80 -42.73 15.53
N SER A 571 -24.73 -42.81 16.48
CA SER A 571 -26.17 -42.72 16.19
C SER A 571 -26.57 -41.37 15.61
N ILE A 572 -26.04 -40.28 16.18
CA ILE A 572 -26.39 -38.91 15.78
C ILE A 572 -25.92 -38.62 14.36
N VAL A 573 -24.70 -39.03 14.01
CA VAL A 573 -24.16 -38.81 12.67
C VAL A 573 -24.89 -39.67 11.64
N GLU A 574 -25.25 -40.90 11.99
CA GLU A 574 -26.03 -41.76 11.10
C GLU A 574 -27.44 -41.21 10.86
N ASP A 575 -28.10 -40.71 11.90
CA ASP A 575 -29.41 -40.05 11.77
C ASP A 575 -29.31 -38.76 10.94
N ALA A 576 -28.23 -37.99 11.10
CA ALA A 576 -27.94 -36.83 10.27
C ALA A 576 -27.72 -37.21 8.79
N ARG A 577 -27.00 -38.32 8.52
CA ARG A 577 -26.77 -38.85 7.17
C ARG A 577 -28.08 -39.22 6.47
N ILE A 578 -28.95 -39.96 7.17
CA ILE A 578 -30.26 -40.38 6.67
C ILE A 578 -31.16 -39.17 6.42
N ARG A 579 -31.27 -38.22 7.37
CA ARG A 579 -32.12 -37.03 7.23
C ARG A 579 -31.71 -36.11 6.08
N LEU A 580 -30.40 -36.01 5.85
CA LEU A 580 -29.86 -35.26 4.72
C LEU A 580 -29.97 -36.04 3.39
N GLY A 581 -30.26 -37.35 3.40
CA GLY A 581 -30.30 -38.16 2.19
C GLY A 581 -28.96 -38.19 1.46
N ILE A 582 -27.85 -38.39 2.19
CA ILE A 582 -26.50 -38.49 1.63
C ILE A 582 -25.99 -39.91 1.80
N ASP A 583 -25.50 -40.54 0.73
CA ASP A 583 -25.05 -41.94 0.78
C ASP A 583 -23.78 -42.13 1.61
N ARG A 584 -22.82 -41.20 1.48
CA ARG A 584 -21.51 -41.26 2.16
C ARG A 584 -21.16 -39.94 2.83
N LEU A 585 -20.60 -40.02 4.03
CA LEU A 585 -20.07 -38.85 4.73
C LEU A 585 -18.81 -38.32 4.03
N PRO A 586 -18.57 -37.00 4.03
CA PRO A 586 -17.32 -36.44 3.56
C PRO A 586 -16.12 -36.98 4.36
N ASN A 587 -15.01 -37.25 3.67
CA ASN A 587 -13.81 -37.85 4.28
C ASN A 587 -13.20 -37.00 5.41
N GLN A 588 -13.32 -35.66 5.31
CA GLN A 588 -12.70 -34.73 6.26
C GLN A 588 -13.71 -33.73 6.82
N VAL A 589 -14.52 -34.16 7.81
CA VAL A 589 -15.33 -33.25 8.61
C VAL A 589 -14.53 -32.83 9.85
N LYS A 590 -14.09 -31.56 9.91
CA LYS A 590 -13.32 -31.03 11.04
C LYS A 590 -14.23 -30.32 12.04
N CYS A 591 -14.12 -30.72 13.31
CA CYS A 591 -14.94 -30.22 14.41
C CYS A 591 -14.10 -29.43 15.43
N MET A 592 -14.77 -28.75 16.36
CA MET A 592 -14.09 -27.99 17.41
C MET A 592 -13.61 -28.86 18.56
N LYS A 593 -12.57 -28.39 19.26
CA LYS A 593 -12.12 -29.03 20.51
C LYS A 593 -13.13 -28.81 21.63
N LYS A 594 -13.57 -27.55 21.83
CA LYS A 594 -14.52 -27.14 22.88
C LYS A 594 -15.36 -25.98 22.37
N LEU A 595 -16.58 -25.87 22.89
CA LEU A 595 -17.41 -24.68 22.71
C LEU A 595 -17.01 -23.61 23.71
N ASN A 596 -16.80 -22.39 23.21
CA ASN A 596 -16.45 -21.23 24.02
C ASN A 596 -17.66 -20.34 24.37
N SER A 597 -18.84 -20.70 23.85
CA SER A 597 -20.10 -20.00 24.12
C SER A 597 -20.55 -20.16 25.58
N ARG A 598 -21.44 -19.26 26.02
CA ARG A 598 -21.94 -19.24 27.40
C ARG A 598 -22.69 -20.52 27.74
N ASP A 599 -23.63 -20.89 26.90
CA ASP A 599 -24.50 -22.04 27.13
C ASP A 599 -23.91 -23.35 26.61
N GLN A 600 -22.82 -23.27 25.83
CA GLN A 600 -22.17 -24.43 25.22
C GLN A 600 -23.16 -25.32 24.45
N THR A 601 -24.11 -24.67 23.76
CA THR A 601 -25.01 -25.29 22.78
C THR A 601 -24.23 -25.55 21.49
N PRO A 602 -24.16 -26.79 20.99
CA PRO A 602 -23.47 -27.12 19.75
C PRO A 602 -24.33 -26.74 18.54
N GLU A 603 -23.68 -26.44 17.43
CA GLU A 603 -24.35 -26.35 16.13
C GLU A 603 -24.85 -27.73 15.67
N ALA A 604 -25.94 -27.76 14.91
CA ALA A 604 -26.43 -28.98 14.26
C ALA A 604 -25.33 -29.59 13.37
N ILE A 605 -25.09 -30.90 13.53
CA ILE A 605 -23.98 -31.58 12.84
C ILE A 605 -24.22 -31.67 11.33
N GLU A 606 -25.48 -31.67 10.92
CA GLU A 606 -25.95 -31.62 9.53
C GLU A 606 -25.34 -30.44 8.78
N LYS A 607 -25.32 -29.25 9.41
CA LYS A 607 -24.71 -28.04 8.83
C LYS A 607 -23.22 -28.26 8.56
N GLY A 608 -22.52 -28.87 9.51
CA GLY A 608 -21.10 -29.19 9.41
C GLY A 608 -20.77 -30.22 8.32
N ILE A 609 -21.62 -31.24 8.14
CA ILE A 609 -21.49 -32.25 7.09
C ILE A 609 -21.67 -31.60 5.71
N LEU A 610 -22.70 -30.78 5.54
CA LEU A 610 -22.94 -30.06 4.29
C LEU A 610 -21.82 -29.05 3.98
N ARG A 611 -21.32 -28.30 4.96
CA ARG A 611 -20.16 -27.42 4.76
C ARG A 611 -18.93 -28.20 4.32
N ALA A 612 -18.66 -29.35 4.94
CA ALA A 612 -17.52 -30.20 4.55
C ALA A 612 -17.68 -30.78 3.13
N LYS A 613 -18.90 -31.10 2.71
CA LYS A 613 -19.20 -31.53 1.34
C LYS A 613 -18.84 -30.46 0.29
N HIS A 614 -19.07 -29.19 0.62
CA HIS A 614 -18.75 -28.03 -0.23
C HIS A 614 -17.37 -27.41 0.05
N ASP A 615 -16.53 -28.06 0.88
CA ASP A 615 -15.22 -27.58 1.33
C ASP A 615 -15.25 -26.14 1.92
N LEU A 616 -16.27 -25.83 2.72
CA LEU A 616 -16.45 -24.52 3.34
C LEU A 616 -15.98 -24.51 4.81
N PRO A 617 -15.20 -23.50 5.23
CA PRO A 617 -14.92 -23.26 6.64
C PRO A 617 -16.12 -22.60 7.31
N VAL A 618 -16.22 -22.74 8.63
CA VAL A 618 -17.15 -21.96 9.47
C VAL A 618 -16.36 -21.02 10.37
N PHE A 619 -16.87 -19.81 10.59
CA PHE A 619 -16.34 -18.88 11.59
C PHE A 619 -17.03 -19.08 12.95
N ARG A 620 -16.58 -18.37 13.98
CA ARG A 620 -16.98 -18.59 15.39
C ARG A 620 -18.47 -18.33 15.65
N ASP A 621 -19.11 -17.58 14.78
CA ASP A 621 -20.51 -17.17 14.86
C ASP A 621 -21.43 -17.98 13.93
N GLY A 622 -20.89 -19.01 13.26
CA GLY A 622 -21.64 -19.89 12.37
C GLY A 622 -21.62 -19.47 10.89
N THR A 623 -21.12 -18.28 10.58
CA THR A 623 -21.09 -17.74 9.21
C THR A 623 -19.90 -18.22 8.39
N VAL A 624 -20.04 -18.17 7.07
CA VAL A 624 -18.99 -18.40 6.06
C VAL A 624 -18.55 -17.03 5.54
N ARG A 625 -17.25 -16.75 5.58
CA ARG A 625 -16.71 -15.41 5.28
C ARG A 625 -15.54 -15.46 4.33
N TYR A 626 -15.42 -14.40 3.54
CA TYR A 626 -14.30 -14.17 2.65
C TYR A 626 -13.70 -12.79 2.95
N ASP A 627 -12.40 -12.74 3.27
CA ASP A 627 -11.71 -11.48 3.54
C ASP A 627 -11.20 -10.87 2.22
N MET A 628 -11.41 -9.58 2.01
CA MET A 628 -10.91 -8.81 0.86
C MET A 628 -10.28 -7.49 1.30
N SER A 629 -9.23 -7.04 0.61
CA SER A 629 -8.69 -5.69 0.78
C SER A 629 -9.68 -4.66 0.28
N ASP A 630 -9.92 -3.61 1.07
CA ASP A 630 -10.86 -2.54 0.70
C ASP A 630 -10.22 -1.60 -0.34
N VAL A 631 -10.89 -1.42 -1.49
CA VAL A 631 -10.46 -0.50 -2.54
C VAL A 631 -11.63 0.41 -2.92
N PRO A 632 -11.48 1.74 -2.97
CA PRO A 632 -12.60 2.62 -3.28
C PRO A 632 -12.79 2.71 -4.80
N VAL A 633 -14.03 2.93 -5.23
CA VAL A 633 -14.35 3.28 -6.60
C VAL A 633 -15.58 4.18 -6.64
N THR A 634 -15.61 5.14 -7.54
CA THR A 634 -16.82 5.93 -7.80
C THR A 634 -17.43 5.68 -9.17
N HIS A 635 -16.59 5.29 -10.14
CA HIS A 635 -16.97 5.08 -11.53
C HIS A 635 -16.34 3.80 -12.07
N PHE A 636 -17.06 3.09 -12.92
CA PHE A 636 -16.60 1.86 -13.56
C PHE A 636 -17.22 1.72 -14.96
N ARG A 637 -16.58 0.96 -15.84
CA ARG A 637 -17.16 0.52 -17.13
C ARG A 637 -17.69 -0.91 -16.99
N PRO A 638 -18.79 -1.28 -17.66
CA PRO A 638 -19.28 -2.67 -17.69
C PRO A 638 -18.20 -3.70 -18.05
N ARG A 639 -17.32 -3.37 -19.02
CA ARG A 639 -16.18 -4.22 -19.41
C ARG A 639 -15.23 -4.53 -18.25
N GLU A 640 -14.97 -3.56 -17.38
CA GLU A 640 -14.00 -3.67 -16.26
C GLU A 640 -14.46 -4.63 -15.17
N ILE A 641 -15.75 -4.96 -15.12
CA ILE A 641 -16.34 -5.81 -14.09
C ILE A 641 -16.87 -7.15 -14.63
N ASP A 642 -16.55 -7.47 -15.89
CA ASP A 642 -16.94 -8.72 -16.56
C ASP A 642 -18.47 -8.95 -16.56
N VAL A 643 -19.25 -7.86 -16.72
CA VAL A 643 -20.73 -7.90 -16.74
C VAL A 643 -21.29 -7.04 -17.88
N PRO A 644 -22.09 -7.61 -18.81
CA PRO A 644 -22.68 -6.85 -19.91
C PRO A 644 -23.61 -5.74 -19.42
N TRP A 645 -23.59 -4.60 -20.11
CA TRP A 645 -24.39 -3.40 -19.81
C TRP A 645 -25.89 -3.71 -19.69
N LYS A 646 -26.42 -4.65 -20.49
CA LYS A 646 -27.83 -5.07 -20.43
C LYS A 646 -28.23 -5.59 -19.06
N LYS A 647 -27.32 -6.29 -18.38
CA LYS A 647 -27.56 -6.80 -17.03
C LYS A 647 -27.51 -5.67 -16.02
N LEU A 648 -26.58 -4.73 -16.15
CA LEU A 648 -26.52 -3.54 -15.31
C LEU A 648 -27.76 -2.66 -15.48
N HIS A 649 -28.29 -2.56 -16.70
CA HIS A 649 -29.56 -1.88 -16.97
C HIS A 649 -30.71 -2.49 -16.17
N THR A 650 -30.81 -3.83 -16.09
CA THR A 650 -31.81 -4.49 -15.22
C THR A 650 -31.60 -4.25 -13.73
N LEU A 651 -30.37 -3.91 -13.31
CA LEU A 651 -30.03 -3.58 -11.92
C LEU A 651 -30.30 -2.11 -11.55
N GLY A 652 -30.69 -1.28 -12.52
CA GLY A 652 -31.05 0.13 -12.34
C GLY A 652 -30.08 1.14 -12.97
N TYR A 653 -29.00 0.69 -13.61
CA TYR A 653 -28.06 1.57 -14.31
C TYR A 653 -28.62 1.94 -15.69
N THR A 654 -29.34 3.06 -15.76
CA THR A 654 -30.06 3.48 -16.97
C THR A 654 -29.28 4.48 -17.82
N HIS A 655 -28.46 5.31 -17.19
CA HIS A 655 -27.69 6.38 -17.82
C HIS A 655 -26.25 6.34 -17.31
N ASP A 656 -25.33 6.85 -18.13
CA ASP A 656 -23.93 7.04 -17.77
C ASP A 656 -23.72 8.30 -16.92
N TYR A 657 -22.47 8.59 -16.58
CA TYR A 657 -22.10 9.77 -15.79
C TYR A 657 -22.32 11.12 -16.51
N LEU A 658 -22.53 11.09 -17.83
CA LEU A 658 -22.87 12.27 -18.65
C LEU A 658 -24.38 12.49 -18.72
N GLY A 659 -25.19 11.50 -18.31
CA GLY A 659 -26.64 11.50 -18.43
C GLY A 659 -27.13 10.89 -19.74
N GLU A 660 -26.26 10.30 -20.55
CA GLU A 660 -26.65 9.62 -21.79
C GLU A 660 -27.20 8.22 -21.49
N PRO A 661 -28.20 7.73 -22.25
CA PRO A 661 -28.73 6.38 -22.08
C PRO A 661 -27.65 5.30 -22.25
N LEU A 662 -27.66 4.28 -21.41
CA LEU A 662 -26.70 3.16 -21.47
C LEU A 662 -26.99 2.23 -22.66
N GLN A 663 -26.00 2.05 -23.53
CA GLN A 663 -26.08 1.32 -24.81
C GLN A 663 -24.90 0.37 -25.07
N ASP A 664 -23.74 0.58 -24.45
CA ASP A 664 -22.53 -0.24 -24.64
C ASP A 664 -21.72 -0.48 -23.35
N ASP A 665 -20.69 -1.31 -23.46
CA ASP A 665 -19.84 -1.76 -22.34
C ASP A 665 -18.65 -0.83 -22.03
N GLU A 666 -18.44 0.23 -22.82
CA GLU A 666 -17.35 1.22 -22.65
C GLU A 666 -17.81 2.51 -21.96
N GLN A 667 -19.13 2.76 -21.92
CA GLN A 667 -19.71 3.87 -21.15
C GLN A 667 -19.36 3.76 -19.66
N VAL A 668 -18.96 4.89 -19.08
CA VAL A 668 -18.56 4.98 -17.67
C VAL A 668 -19.80 5.23 -16.81
N LEU A 669 -20.04 4.36 -15.83
CA LEU A 669 -21.18 4.41 -14.93
C LEU A 669 -20.75 4.89 -13.54
N GLU A 670 -21.52 5.78 -12.92
CA GLU A 670 -21.38 6.09 -11.49
C GLU A 670 -21.95 4.95 -10.64
N ILE A 671 -21.12 4.34 -9.77
CA ILE A 671 -21.52 3.23 -8.90
C ILE A 671 -22.62 3.65 -7.91
N PHE A 672 -23.58 2.77 -7.63
CA PHE A 672 -24.52 3.04 -6.54
C PHE A 672 -23.83 2.85 -5.18
N PRO A 673 -24.17 3.64 -4.15
CA PRO A 673 -23.44 3.65 -2.87
C PRO A 673 -23.33 2.31 -2.14
N GLN A 674 -24.23 1.36 -2.38
CA GLN A 674 -24.22 0.03 -1.74
C GLN A 674 -23.94 -1.11 -2.72
N ASP A 675 -23.48 -0.81 -3.93
CA ASP A 675 -23.05 -1.82 -4.89
C ASP A 675 -21.56 -2.14 -4.70
N PHE A 676 -21.19 -3.39 -4.98
CA PHE A 676 -19.87 -3.94 -4.69
C PHE A 676 -19.37 -4.81 -5.84
N ILE A 677 -18.12 -4.60 -6.23
CA ILE A 677 -17.41 -5.37 -7.26
C ILE A 677 -16.46 -6.32 -6.51
N VAL A 678 -16.65 -7.61 -6.76
CA VAL A 678 -16.02 -8.67 -5.98
C VAL A 678 -14.72 -9.13 -6.65
N ALA A 679 -13.69 -9.47 -5.87
CA ALA A 679 -12.50 -10.11 -6.42
C ALA A 679 -12.85 -11.43 -7.15
N LYS A 680 -12.37 -11.60 -8.39
CA LYS A 680 -12.69 -12.75 -9.25
C LYS A 680 -12.36 -14.09 -8.61
N ASN A 681 -11.28 -14.14 -7.83
CA ASN A 681 -10.85 -15.33 -7.08
C ASN A 681 -11.83 -15.78 -5.97
N ALA A 682 -12.82 -14.97 -5.60
CA ALA A 682 -13.86 -15.35 -4.64
C ALA A 682 -15.09 -16.00 -5.31
N GLY A 683 -15.19 -15.95 -6.65
CA GLY A 683 -16.35 -16.44 -7.40
C GLY A 683 -16.69 -17.90 -7.07
N ASP A 684 -15.73 -18.81 -7.17
CA ASP A 684 -15.93 -20.23 -6.83
C ASP A 684 -16.37 -20.42 -5.37
N PHE A 685 -15.76 -19.67 -4.45
CA PHE A 685 -16.09 -19.76 -3.03
C PHE A 685 -17.54 -19.35 -2.75
N PHE A 686 -18.02 -18.27 -3.37
CA PHE A 686 -19.41 -17.83 -3.21
C PHE A 686 -20.39 -18.77 -3.91
N VAL A 687 -20.05 -19.32 -5.07
CA VAL A 687 -20.88 -20.35 -5.73
C VAL A 687 -21.03 -21.58 -4.84
N ARG A 688 -19.93 -22.07 -4.22
CA ARG A 688 -19.99 -23.18 -3.26
C ARG A 688 -20.81 -22.83 -2.02
N THR A 689 -20.69 -21.58 -1.53
CA THR A 689 -21.48 -21.10 -0.39
C THR A 689 -22.97 -21.03 -0.70
N ALA A 690 -23.34 -20.53 -1.88
CA ALA A 690 -24.73 -20.48 -2.33
C ALA A 690 -25.34 -21.88 -2.52
N ARG A 691 -24.61 -22.81 -3.14
CA ARG A 691 -25.01 -24.22 -3.25
C ARG A 691 -25.16 -24.90 -1.89
N TYR A 692 -24.28 -24.59 -0.95
CA TYR A 692 -24.43 -25.04 0.43
C TYR A 692 -25.73 -24.52 1.07
N ILE A 693 -26.08 -23.24 0.87
CA ILE A 693 -27.31 -22.65 1.41
C ILE A 693 -28.55 -23.31 0.79
N ASP A 694 -28.58 -23.49 -0.52
CA ASP A 694 -29.71 -24.14 -1.21
C ASP A 694 -29.88 -25.60 -0.73
N GLU A 695 -28.77 -26.34 -0.62
CA GLU A 695 -28.79 -27.70 -0.12
C GLU A 695 -29.22 -27.74 1.36
N LEU A 696 -28.82 -26.76 2.17
CA LEU A 696 -29.25 -26.62 3.55
C LEU A 696 -30.76 -26.32 3.64
N LEU A 697 -31.29 -25.43 2.81
CA LEU A 697 -32.71 -25.11 2.74
C LEU A 697 -33.53 -26.35 2.37
N VAL A 698 -33.17 -27.05 1.31
CA VAL A 698 -33.90 -28.22 0.81
C VAL A 698 -33.77 -29.42 1.76
N ARG A 699 -32.54 -29.78 2.16
CA ARG A 699 -32.30 -31.04 2.88
C ARG A 699 -32.59 -30.92 4.37
N TYR A 700 -32.23 -29.81 5.00
CA TYR A 700 -32.37 -29.63 6.45
C TYR A 700 -33.64 -28.87 6.84
N TYR A 701 -33.92 -27.74 6.19
CA TYR A 701 -35.08 -26.91 6.53
C TYR A 701 -36.37 -27.30 5.80
N LYS A 702 -36.29 -28.14 4.76
CA LYS A 702 -37.42 -28.55 3.90
C LYS A 702 -38.11 -27.35 3.24
N ALA A 703 -37.31 -26.39 2.78
CA ALA A 703 -37.73 -25.18 2.06
C ALA A 703 -37.21 -25.20 0.62
N GLU A 704 -37.75 -24.33 -0.22
CA GLU A 704 -37.30 -24.14 -1.61
C GLU A 704 -35.85 -23.57 -1.65
N PRO A 705 -35.06 -23.91 -2.69
CA PRO A 705 -33.74 -23.31 -2.89
C PRO A 705 -33.87 -21.82 -3.23
N TYR A 706 -32.90 -21.00 -2.81
CA TYR A 706 -32.95 -19.55 -2.94
C TYR A 706 -32.08 -19.03 -4.09
N TYR A 707 -30.83 -19.50 -4.21
CA TYR A 707 -29.87 -18.95 -5.17
C TYR A 707 -29.96 -19.62 -6.54
N ASN A 708 -30.02 -20.95 -6.59
CA ASN A 708 -30.00 -21.74 -7.82
C ASN A 708 -28.82 -21.40 -8.77
N VAL A 709 -27.67 -21.05 -8.20
CA VAL A 709 -26.50 -20.57 -8.96
C VAL A 709 -25.60 -21.70 -9.45
N THR A 710 -25.10 -21.55 -10.68
CA THR A 710 -24.16 -22.50 -11.28
C THR A 710 -22.79 -21.88 -11.53
N LYS A 711 -22.76 -20.61 -11.93
CA LYS A 711 -21.54 -19.83 -12.22
C LYS A 711 -21.52 -18.52 -11.41
N PRO A 712 -20.35 -17.88 -11.26
CA PRO A 712 -20.23 -16.62 -10.53
C PRO A 712 -21.17 -15.53 -11.04
N ASP A 713 -21.37 -15.37 -12.35
CA ASP A 713 -22.25 -14.34 -12.92
C ASP A 713 -23.68 -14.44 -12.40
N ASP A 714 -24.16 -15.63 -12.04
CA ASP A 714 -25.52 -15.83 -11.53
C ASP A 714 -25.71 -15.12 -10.17
N LEU A 715 -24.61 -14.81 -9.45
CA LEU A 715 -24.64 -14.08 -8.18
C LEU A 715 -24.80 -12.56 -8.36
N VAL A 716 -24.65 -12.03 -9.57
CA VAL A 716 -24.82 -10.59 -9.84
C VAL A 716 -26.28 -10.20 -9.57
N GLY A 717 -26.48 -9.22 -8.69
CA GLY A 717 -27.77 -8.80 -8.16
C GLY A 717 -28.12 -9.37 -6.79
N HIS A 718 -27.41 -10.41 -6.32
CA HIS A 718 -27.63 -10.95 -4.98
C HIS A 718 -27.00 -10.09 -3.88
N LEU A 719 -27.63 -10.14 -2.71
CA LEU A 719 -27.25 -9.35 -1.55
C LEU A 719 -26.16 -10.03 -0.71
N ILE A 720 -25.22 -9.21 -0.25
CA ILE A 720 -24.15 -9.55 0.66
C ILE A 720 -24.23 -8.70 1.92
N CYS A 721 -23.61 -9.18 2.99
CA CYS A 721 -23.33 -8.41 4.18
C CYS A 721 -21.81 -8.24 4.28
N ALA A 722 -21.36 -7.00 4.31
CA ALA A 722 -19.97 -6.67 4.54
C ALA A 722 -19.78 -6.32 6.03
N LEU A 723 -18.73 -6.86 6.64
CA LEU A 723 -18.47 -6.70 8.06
C LEU A 723 -16.98 -6.44 8.29
N ALA A 724 -16.70 -5.31 8.91
CA ALA A 724 -15.35 -4.96 9.29
C ALA A 724 -14.88 -5.71 10.54
N PRO A 725 -13.59 -6.12 10.60
CA PRO A 725 -12.99 -6.55 11.85
C PRO A 725 -13.14 -5.49 12.93
N HIS A 726 -13.28 -5.92 14.17
CA HIS A 726 -13.50 -5.11 15.37
C HIS A 726 -14.82 -4.32 15.39
N THR A 727 -15.76 -4.62 14.49
CA THR A 727 -17.10 -4.04 14.49
C THR A 727 -18.17 -5.10 14.72
N SER A 728 -19.43 -4.66 14.91
CA SER A 728 -20.58 -5.56 15.05
C SER A 728 -21.81 -5.15 14.24
N GLY A 729 -21.68 -4.08 13.44
CA GLY A 729 -22.68 -3.65 12.47
C GLY A 729 -22.21 -4.10 11.09
N GLY A 730 -22.95 -5.02 10.47
CA GLY A 730 -22.76 -5.32 9.06
C GLY A 730 -23.46 -4.27 8.20
N VAL A 731 -22.98 -4.04 6.98
CA VAL A 731 -23.61 -3.16 6.00
C VAL A 731 -24.10 -4.01 4.84
N LEU A 732 -25.37 -3.83 4.47
CA LEU A 732 -25.98 -4.52 3.34
C LEU A 732 -25.41 -3.97 2.03
N SER A 733 -25.12 -4.86 1.09
CA SER A 733 -24.64 -4.50 -0.25
C SER A 733 -25.12 -5.50 -1.29
N ARG A 734 -24.94 -5.17 -2.57
CA ARG A 734 -25.31 -5.97 -3.73
C ARG A 734 -24.10 -6.20 -4.64
N ILE A 735 -23.92 -7.44 -5.09
CA ILE A 735 -22.87 -7.78 -6.05
C ILE A 735 -23.27 -7.26 -7.44
N ILE A 736 -22.38 -6.52 -8.10
CA ILE A 736 -22.62 -6.02 -9.46
C ILE A 736 -21.68 -6.59 -10.52
N GLY A 737 -20.54 -7.16 -10.13
CA GLY A 737 -19.58 -7.77 -11.05
C GLY A 737 -18.29 -8.23 -10.36
N TRP A 738 -17.28 -8.52 -11.18
CA TRP A 738 -16.02 -9.15 -10.78
C TRP A 738 -14.81 -8.43 -11.35
N ALA A 739 -13.78 -8.19 -10.54
CA ALA A 739 -12.50 -7.61 -10.99
C ALA A 739 -11.34 -8.59 -10.79
N ASP A 740 -10.38 -8.65 -11.71
CA ASP A 740 -9.23 -9.57 -11.64
C ASP A 740 -8.09 -9.02 -10.76
N CYS A 741 -8.44 -8.66 -9.52
CA CYS A 741 -7.48 -8.27 -8.50
C CYS A 741 -7.87 -8.89 -7.14
N SER A 742 -7.04 -8.67 -6.12
CA SER A 742 -7.33 -9.11 -4.75
C SER A 742 -8.04 -8.03 -3.90
N GLY A 743 -8.55 -6.97 -4.53
CA GLY A 743 -9.34 -5.93 -3.88
C GLY A 743 -10.84 -6.15 -4.05
N GLY A 744 -11.64 -5.67 -3.09
CA GLY A 744 -13.09 -5.55 -3.21
C GLY A 744 -13.46 -4.09 -3.40
N TYR A 745 -13.95 -3.73 -4.59
CA TYR A 745 -14.27 -2.32 -4.88
C TYR A 745 -15.66 -1.94 -4.41
N ALA A 746 -15.77 -0.79 -3.75
CA ALA A 746 -17.05 -0.19 -3.42
C ALA A 746 -16.96 1.34 -3.34
N HIS A 747 -18.12 1.98 -3.25
CA HIS A 747 -18.20 3.41 -3.02
C HIS A 747 -17.47 3.83 -1.72
N PRO A 748 -16.75 4.98 -1.66
CA PRO A 748 -16.08 5.43 -0.43
C PRO A 748 -17.00 5.48 0.80
N LEU A 749 -18.24 5.95 0.63
CA LEU A 749 -19.25 5.95 1.70
C LEU A 749 -19.54 4.54 2.25
N PHE A 750 -19.48 3.50 1.41
CA PHE A 750 -19.69 2.12 1.83
C PHE A 750 -18.57 1.62 2.73
N HIS A 751 -17.31 1.88 2.34
CA HIS A 751 -16.15 1.53 3.17
C HIS A 751 -16.19 2.28 4.51
N ALA A 752 -16.46 3.58 4.48
CA ALA A 752 -16.56 4.39 5.70
C ALA A 752 -17.74 3.99 6.61
N ALA A 753 -18.87 3.53 6.06
CA ALA A 753 -19.99 3.03 6.86
C ALA A 753 -19.64 1.77 7.67
N LYS A 754 -18.65 1.00 7.21
CA LYS A 754 -18.07 -0.13 7.94
C LYS A 754 -17.02 0.30 8.97
N ARG A 755 -16.78 1.62 9.12
CA ARG A 755 -15.70 2.23 9.92
C ARG A 755 -14.31 1.82 9.43
N ARG A 756 -14.14 1.86 8.11
CA ARG A 756 -12.90 1.48 7.42
C ARG A 756 -12.47 2.56 6.46
N ASN A 757 -11.16 2.60 6.28
CA ASN A 757 -10.48 3.43 5.30
C ASN A 757 -9.86 2.51 4.25
N CYS A 758 -9.54 3.03 3.09
CA CYS A 758 -8.82 2.29 2.06
C CYS A 758 -7.31 2.50 2.19
N ASP A 759 -6.78 2.35 3.41
CA ASP A 759 -5.35 2.44 3.71
C ASP A 759 -4.67 1.06 3.74
N GLY A 760 -5.32 0.02 3.22
CA GLY A 760 -4.90 -1.39 3.33
C GLY A 760 -5.61 -2.19 4.43
N ASP A 761 -6.79 -1.73 4.83
CA ASP A 761 -7.72 -2.52 5.64
C ASP A 761 -8.38 -3.65 4.84
N GLU A 762 -8.93 -4.61 5.59
CA GLU A 762 -9.57 -5.80 5.06
C GLU A 762 -10.95 -5.97 5.68
N ASP A 763 -11.93 -6.33 4.86
CA ASP A 763 -13.29 -6.58 5.29
C ASP A 763 -13.76 -7.99 4.94
N ALA A 764 -14.65 -8.51 5.79
CA ALA A 764 -15.25 -9.82 5.60
C ALA A 764 -16.58 -9.69 4.85
N ILE A 765 -16.69 -10.36 3.71
CA ILE A 765 -17.90 -10.45 2.90
C ILE A 765 -18.56 -11.82 3.13
N LEU A 766 -19.88 -11.80 3.35
CA LEU A 766 -20.71 -13.01 3.46
C LEU A 766 -22.01 -12.85 2.64
N LEU A 767 -22.51 -13.95 2.09
CA LEU A 767 -23.83 -13.96 1.44
C LEU A 767 -24.92 -13.68 2.48
N LEU A 768 -25.89 -12.82 2.17
CA LEU A 768 -26.91 -12.39 3.13
C LEU A 768 -27.65 -13.58 3.77
N MET A 769 -28.08 -14.55 2.96
CA MET A 769 -28.80 -15.72 3.47
C MET A 769 -27.95 -16.62 4.39
N ASP A 770 -26.62 -16.67 4.21
CA ASP A 770 -25.75 -17.37 5.18
C ASP A 770 -25.79 -16.67 6.54
N GLY A 771 -25.65 -15.34 6.51
CA GLY A 771 -25.76 -14.49 7.70
C GLY A 771 -27.10 -14.65 8.42
N LEU A 772 -28.22 -14.83 7.70
CA LEU A 772 -29.54 -15.00 8.30
C LEU A 772 -29.78 -16.41 8.87
N LEU A 773 -29.34 -17.46 8.17
CA LEU A 773 -29.65 -18.85 8.54
C LEU A 773 -28.66 -19.44 9.56
N ASN A 774 -27.40 -19.04 9.50
CA ASN A 774 -26.31 -19.71 10.21
C ASN A 774 -25.77 -18.90 11.40
N PHE A 775 -26.00 -17.60 11.45
CA PHE A 775 -25.64 -16.78 12.59
C PHE A 775 -26.50 -17.09 13.82
N SER A 776 -25.89 -17.11 15.01
CA SER A 776 -26.62 -17.04 16.27
C SER A 776 -25.80 -16.40 17.39
N ARG A 777 -26.45 -15.55 18.20
CA ARG A 777 -25.84 -14.96 19.40
C ARG A 777 -25.50 -16.01 20.47
N GLU A 778 -26.19 -17.15 20.48
CA GLU A 778 -25.99 -18.21 21.49
C GLU A 778 -24.67 -18.99 21.28
N ILE A 779 -24.14 -19.01 20.07
CA ILE A 779 -22.88 -19.72 19.73
C ILE A 779 -21.64 -18.81 19.84
N LEU A 780 -21.83 -17.50 20.01
CA LEU A 780 -20.72 -16.57 20.19
C LEU A 780 -19.92 -16.87 21.47
N PRO A 781 -18.58 -16.72 21.44
CA PRO A 781 -17.76 -16.90 22.63
C PRO A 781 -18.18 -15.97 23.78
N ALA A 782 -18.23 -16.49 25.01
CA ALA A 782 -18.61 -15.74 26.22
C ALA A 782 -17.59 -14.68 26.68
N ASN A 783 -16.51 -14.45 25.92
CA ASN A 783 -15.49 -13.45 26.25
C ASN A 783 -15.81 -12.15 25.50
N ARG A 784 -15.54 -10.98 26.11
CA ARG A 784 -15.78 -9.67 25.48
C ARG A 784 -15.28 -9.59 24.03
N GLY A 785 -14.02 -9.98 23.78
CA GLY A 785 -13.45 -9.98 22.43
C GLY A 785 -14.00 -11.04 21.46
N GLY A 786 -14.93 -11.89 21.88
CA GLY A 786 -15.61 -12.84 21.00
C GLY A 786 -16.99 -12.39 20.52
N GLN A 787 -17.54 -11.30 21.07
CA GLN A 787 -18.79 -10.69 20.61
C GLN A 787 -18.56 -9.62 19.54
N MET A 788 -17.34 -9.11 19.44
CA MET A 788 -16.86 -8.29 18.33
C MET A 788 -16.61 -9.19 17.11
N ASP A 789 -16.65 -8.61 15.91
CA ASP A 789 -16.50 -9.30 14.62
C ASP A 789 -17.70 -10.21 14.29
N ALA A 790 -18.91 -9.89 14.75
CA ALA A 790 -20.13 -10.63 14.44
C ALA A 790 -21.24 -9.66 13.99
N PRO A 791 -22.06 -10.01 12.98
CA PRO A 791 -23.10 -9.12 12.46
C PRO A 791 -24.30 -9.07 13.42
N LEU A 792 -24.17 -8.32 14.52
CA LEU A 792 -25.22 -8.18 15.55
C LEU A 792 -26.37 -7.27 15.09
N VAL A 793 -26.06 -6.32 14.22
CA VAL A 793 -26.97 -5.37 13.58
C VAL A 793 -26.61 -5.30 12.10
N LEU A 794 -27.60 -5.05 11.23
CA LEU A 794 -27.42 -4.89 9.80
C LEU A 794 -27.95 -3.52 9.37
N THR A 795 -27.07 -2.67 8.87
CA THR A 795 -27.43 -1.39 8.26
C THR A 795 -27.91 -1.64 6.84
N THR A 796 -29.16 -1.30 6.55
CA THR A 796 -29.80 -1.56 5.24
C THR A 796 -29.71 -0.39 4.28
N ARG A 797 -29.55 0.84 4.79
CA ARG A 797 -29.44 2.07 4.02
C ARG A 797 -28.27 2.90 4.51
N LEU A 798 -27.49 3.43 3.58
CA LEU A 798 -26.42 4.38 3.89
C LEU A 798 -26.98 5.79 4.07
N ASN A 799 -26.62 6.43 5.18
CA ASN A 799 -26.85 7.85 5.41
C ASN A 799 -25.49 8.55 5.57
N PRO A 800 -25.07 9.42 4.63
CA PRO A 800 -23.79 10.13 4.70
C PRO A 800 -23.59 10.96 5.96
N THR A 801 -24.66 11.41 6.64
CA THR A 801 -24.50 12.17 7.90
C THR A 801 -24.08 11.30 9.08
N GLU A 802 -24.20 9.98 8.96
CA GLU A 802 -23.92 9.00 10.02
C GLU A 802 -22.65 8.17 9.76
N VAL A 803 -22.02 8.33 8.60
CA VAL A 803 -20.76 7.65 8.26
C VAL A 803 -19.55 8.36 8.90
N ASP A 804 -18.40 7.73 8.79
CA ASP A 804 -17.16 8.29 9.30
C ASP A 804 -16.80 9.63 8.63
N LYS A 805 -16.17 10.53 9.39
CA LYS A 805 -15.84 11.89 8.94
C LYS A 805 -14.84 11.89 7.79
N GLU A 806 -13.98 10.89 7.70
CA GLU A 806 -12.97 10.81 6.65
C GLU A 806 -13.61 10.73 5.24
N ALA A 807 -14.73 10.02 5.11
CA ALA A 807 -15.47 10.00 3.85
C ALA A 807 -16.10 11.35 3.49
N LEU A 808 -16.33 12.22 4.47
CA LEU A 808 -16.84 13.56 4.24
C LEU A 808 -15.78 14.44 3.56
N ASN A 809 -14.50 14.12 3.73
CA ASN A 809 -13.39 14.87 3.14
C ASN A 809 -13.04 14.42 1.72
N VAL A 810 -13.69 13.37 1.19
CA VAL A 810 -13.40 12.85 -0.15
C VAL A 810 -13.75 13.89 -1.21
N ASP A 811 -12.77 14.22 -2.05
CA ASP A 811 -12.97 15.15 -3.15
C ASP A 811 -13.99 14.62 -4.15
N SER A 812 -14.85 15.51 -4.63
CA SER A 812 -15.97 15.17 -5.53
C SER A 812 -16.03 16.07 -6.78
N GLY A 813 -15.05 16.96 -6.96
CA GLY A 813 -14.89 17.76 -8.17
C GLY A 813 -14.32 16.98 -9.36
N TRP A 814 -14.64 17.42 -10.59
CA TRP A 814 -14.10 16.84 -11.83
C TRP A 814 -12.69 17.32 -12.17
N PHE A 815 -12.28 18.47 -11.65
CA PHE A 815 -10.94 19.02 -11.77
C PHE A 815 -10.71 20.02 -10.63
N TYR A 816 -9.46 20.43 -10.43
CA TYR A 816 -9.12 21.55 -9.54
C TYR A 816 -8.87 22.79 -10.37
N GLU A 817 -9.27 23.95 -9.87
CA GLU A 817 -9.13 25.22 -10.57
C GLU A 817 -7.71 25.79 -10.45
N ARG A 818 -7.32 26.71 -11.35
CA ARG A 818 -6.02 27.39 -11.32
C ARG A 818 -5.70 27.95 -9.93
N ASP A 819 -6.67 28.63 -9.33
CA ASP A 819 -6.54 29.29 -8.03
C ASP A 819 -6.22 28.32 -6.88
N PHE A 820 -6.57 27.04 -7.01
CA PHE A 820 -6.14 26.01 -6.06
C PHE A 820 -4.64 25.77 -6.18
N TYR A 821 -4.15 25.50 -7.39
CA TYR A 821 -2.73 25.23 -7.64
C TYR A 821 -1.84 26.39 -7.21
N GLU A 822 -2.19 27.62 -7.56
CA GLU A 822 -1.45 28.82 -7.14
C GLU A 822 -1.45 29.01 -5.62
N ALA A 823 -2.57 28.73 -4.96
CA ALA A 823 -2.64 28.78 -3.50
C ALA A 823 -1.69 27.77 -2.84
N THR A 824 -1.49 26.59 -3.44
CA THR A 824 -0.61 25.55 -2.88
C THR A 824 0.85 25.97 -2.78
N LEU A 825 1.31 26.92 -3.60
CA LEU A 825 2.69 27.43 -3.58
C LEU A 825 3.04 28.09 -2.22
N ASN A 826 2.06 28.72 -1.58
CA ASN A 826 2.19 29.31 -0.25
C ASN A 826 2.00 28.29 0.90
N GLN A 827 1.82 27.00 0.57
CA GLN A 827 1.67 25.88 1.50
C GLN A 827 0.61 26.11 2.60
N PRO A 828 -0.61 26.57 2.24
CA PRO A 828 -1.62 26.90 3.23
C PRO A 828 -2.13 25.63 3.92
N HIS A 829 -2.67 25.81 5.12
CA HIS A 829 -3.44 24.77 5.77
C HIS A 829 -4.72 24.50 4.95
N PRO A 830 -5.09 23.24 4.62
CA PRO A 830 -6.19 22.92 3.69
C PRO A 830 -7.51 23.61 4.07
N LYS A 831 -7.86 23.60 5.36
CA LYS A 831 -9.06 24.29 5.88
C LYS A 831 -9.20 25.76 5.49
N THR A 832 -8.10 26.48 5.23
CA THR A 832 -8.16 27.90 4.81
C THR A 832 -8.70 28.07 3.39
N ILE A 833 -8.44 27.09 2.52
CA ILE A 833 -8.89 27.09 1.12
C ILE A 833 -10.04 26.11 0.86
N ALA A 834 -10.62 25.50 1.91
CA ALA A 834 -11.72 24.55 1.79
C ALA A 834 -12.93 25.12 1.04
N HIS A 835 -13.15 26.44 1.09
CA HIS A 835 -14.20 27.13 0.35
C HIS A 835 -14.05 27.03 -1.19
N ARG A 836 -12.85 26.72 -1.69
CA ARG A 836 -12.54 26.52 -3.12
C ARG A 836 -12.72 25.08 -3.58
N MET A 837 -12.75 24.13 -2.65
CA MET A 837 -12.78 22.71 -2.96
C MET A 837 -14.19 22.15 -2.84
N ASP A 838 -14.51 21.17 -3.69
CA ASP A 838 -15.74 20.40 -3.65
C ASP A 838 -15.48 19.00 -3.10
N PHE A 839 -16.06 18.72 -1.93
CA PHE A 839 -15.92 17.48 -1.18
C PHE A 839 -17.26 17.12 -0.53
N VAL A 840 -17.41 15.86 -0.11
CA VAL A 840 -18.69 15.28 0.32
C VAL A 840 -19.41 16.08 1.42
N GLU A 841 -18.69 16.60 2.41
CA GLU A 841 -19.30 17.39 3.50
C GLU A 841 -20.13 18.58 2.98
N ARG A 842 -19.67 19.23 1.91
CA ARG A 842 -20.35 20.40 1.32
C ARG A 842 -21.63 20.06 0.58
N ARG A 843 -21.83 18.78 0.28
CA ARG A 843 -22.99 18.26 -0.46
C ARG A 843 -24.06 17.68 0.46
N LEU A 844 -23.77 17.56 1.77
CA LEU A 844 -24.71 17.06 2.78
C LEU A 844 -26.04 17.81 2.75
N GLY A 845 -27.13 17.09 3.00
CA GLY A 845 -28.49 17.62 2.93
C GLY A 845 -29.12 17.61 1.53
N SER A 846 -28.38 17.18 0.50
CA SER A 846 -28.87 17.01 -0.87
C SER A 846 -28.62 15.58 -1.41
N ILE A 847 -29.20 15.25 -2.56
CA ILE A 847 -28.93 13.99 -3.28
C ILE A 847 -27.44 13.92 -3.71
N ALA A 848 -26.78 15.06 -3.90
CA ALA A 848 -25.38 15.13 -4.27
C ALA A 848 -24.42 14.58 -3.20
N ALA A 849 -24.91 14.36 -1.96
CA ALA A 849 -24.15 13.70 -0.89
C ALA A 849 -23.93 12.19 -1.12
N VAL A 850 -24.66 11.58 -2.06
CA VAL A 850 -24.57 10.15 -2.38
C VAL A 850 -24.35 9.86 -3.86
N ARG A 851 -24.54 10.86 -4.74
CA ARG A 851 -24.48 10.73 -6.20
C ARG A 851 -23.91 12.01 -6.83
N GLY A 852 -23.55 11.96 -8.11
CA GLY A 852 -22.93 13.06 -8.85
C GLY A 852 -21.47 13.32 -8.48
N TYR A 853 -20.72 12.30 -8.01
CA TYR A 853 -19.32 12.47 -7.65
C TYR A 853 -18.48 12.65 -8.92
N GLY A 854 -17.58 13.63 -8.96
CA GLY A 854 -16.59 13.77 -10.02
C GLY A 854 -15.28 13.10 -9.66
N TYR A 855 -14.47 12.76 -10.65
CA TYR A 855 -13.08 12.33 -10.47
C TYR A 855 -12.19 13.16 -11.37
N THR A 856 -10.92 13.30 -11.01
CA THR A 856 -9.96 14.02 -11.83
C THR A 856 -9.23 13.09 -12.77
N HIS A 857 -8.73 11.92 -12.35
CA HIS A 857 -7.95 11.06 -13.25
C HIS A 857 -8.70 9.79 -13.67
N ASP A 858 -8.65 9.46 -14.95
CA ASP A 858 -9.22 8.23 -15.49
C ASP A 858 -8.23 7.04 -15.36
N CYS A 859 -8.75 5.83 -15.56
CA CYS A 859 -7.96 4.64 -15.86
C CYS A 859 -8.64 3.82 -16.97
N HIS A 860 -7.92 2.98 -17.68
CA HIS A 860 -8.40 2.15 -18.77
C HIS A 860 -9.02 0.84 -18.26
N SER A 861 -8.46 0.25 -17.20
CA SER A 861 -9.12 -0.81 -16.42
C SER A 861 -8.93 -0.61 -14.91
N LEU A 862 -9.88 -1.11 -14.13
CA LEU A 862 -9.76 -1.11 -12.66
C LEU A 862 -8.71 -2.10 -12.17
N ASP A 863 -8.49 -3.19 -12.90
CA ASP A 863 -7.58 -4.29 -12.60
C ASP A 863 -6.27 -4.26 -13.44
N GLU A 864 -5.96 -3.14 -14.08
CA GLU A 864 -4.74 -2.98 -14.88
C GLU A 864 -3.49 -2.87 -13.99
N GLY A 865 -2.76 -3.97 -13.86
CA GLY A 865 -1.52 -4.04 -13.08
C GLY A 865 -1.10 -5.48 -12.80
N PRO A 866 -0.06 -5.70 -11.99
CA PRO A 866 0.34 -7.05 -11.57
C PRO A 866 -0.80 -7.73 -10.81
N ALA A 867 -1.22 -8.95 -11.16
CA ALA A 867 -2.37 -9.60 -10.52
C ALA A 867 -2.17 -9.90 -9.01
N LEU A 868 -0.93 -10.16 -8.60
CA LEU A 868 -0.54 -10.47 -7.22
C LEU A 868 0.80 -9.83 -6.89
N SER A 869 0.98 -9.41 -5.65
CA SER A 869 2.27 -8.89 -5.19
C SER A 869 3.35 -9.97 -5.26
N ALA A 870 4.55 -9.60 -5.72
CA ALA A 870 5.74 -10.42 -5.66
C ALA A 870 6.02 -10.96 -4.23
N TYR A 871 5.60 -10.22 -3.21
CA TYR A 871 5.71 -10.66 -1.82
C TYR A 871 4.94 -11.95 -1.53
N LYS A 872 3.87 -12.23 -2.25
CA LYS A 872 3.09 -13.49 -2.13
C LYS A 872 3.62 -14.61 -3.01
N THR A 873 4.16 -14.27 -4.18
CA THR A 873 4.66 -15.27 -5.14
C THR A 873 6.02 -15.83 -4.71
N LEU A 874 6.85 -15.02 -4.06
CA LEU A 874 8.11 -15.47 -3.46
C LEU A 874 7.84 -16.37 -2.25
N GLU A 875 8.44 -17.57 -2.25
CA GLU A 875 8.17 -18.58 -1.23
C GLU A 875 8.95 -18.33 0.05
N THR A 876 10.27 -18.12 -0.05
CA THR A 876 11.14 -18.03 1.12
C THR A 876 11.35 -16.58 1.58
N MET A 877 11.66 -16.41 2.86
CA MET A 877 12.01 -15.11 3.43
C MET A 877 13.26 -14.52 2.76
N ILE A 878 14.23 -15.38 2.41
CA ILE A 878 15.49 -14.99 1.77
C ILE A 878 15.20 -14.40 0.39
N ASP A 879 14.33 -15.03 -0.39
CA ASP A 879 13.97 -14.53 -1.73
C ASP A 879 13.25 -13.18 -1.63
N LYS A 880 12.32 -13.02 -0.67
CA LYS A 880 11.63 -11.75 -0.41
C LYS A 880 12.60 -10.62 -0.06
N MET A 881 13.58 -10.93 0.79
CA MET A 881 14.59 -9.99 1.22
C MET A 881 15.53 -9.62 0.07
N ASN A 882 16.01 -10.61 -0.69
CA ASN A 882 16.87 -10.37 -1.85
C ASN A 882 16.15 -9.57 -2.93
N GLY A 883 14.88 -9.88 -3.21
CA GLY A 883 14.06 -9.09 -4.12
C GLY A 883 13.89 -7.64 -3.65
N GLN A 884 13.64 -7.43 -2.35
CA GLN A 884 13.55 -6.09 -1.78
C GLN A 884 14.86 -5.29 -1.90
N LEU A 885 16.00 -5.91 -1.59
CA LEU A 885 17.31 -5.23 -1.63
C LEU A 885 17.79 -5.01 -3.07
N ALA A 886 17.55 -5.96 -3.97
CA ALA A 886 17.84 -5.80 -5.40
C ALA A 886 17.02 -4.66 -6.03
N LEU A 887 15.73 -4.56 -5.69
CA LEU A 887 14.91 -3.42 -6.11
C LEU A 887 15.43 -2.11 -5.49
N GLY A 888 15.76 -2.13 -4.19
CA GLY A 888 16.35 -0.99 -3.49
C GLY A 888 17.64 -0.48 -4.15
N HIS A 889 18.49 -1.38 -4.66
CA HIS A 889 19.71 -1.03 -5.37
C HIS A 889 19.45 -0.37 -6.73
N ARG A 890 18.41 -0.80 -7.46
CA ARG A 890 18.03 -0.22 -8.76
C ARG A 890 17.39 1.17 -8.63
N LEU A 891 16.87 1.54 -7.46
CA LEU A 891 16.15 2.80 -7.25
C LEU A 891 17.09 3.94 -6.88
N ARG A 892 17.10 5.03 -7.66
CA ARG A 892 17.87 6.26 -7.33
C ARG A 892 17.51 6.81 -5.94
N GLY A 893 16.22 6.79 -5.60
CA GLY A 893 15.72 7.39 -4.36
C GLY A 893 15.95 6.56 -3.09
N VAL A 894 16.66 5.43 -3.16
CA VAL A 894 16.85 4.51 -2.04
C VAL A 894 18.33 4.20 -1.86
N ASP A 895 18.89 4.57 -0.71
CA ASP A 895 20.19 4.03 -0.29
C ASP A 895 20.00 2.62 0.29
N VAL A 896 20.35 1.61 -0.50
CA VAL A 896 20.23 0.20 -0.14
C VAL A 896 21.08 -0.19 1.07
N ARG A 897 22.21 0.48 1.36
CA ARG A 897 23.02 0.21 2.56
C ARG A 897 22.25 0.60 3.81
N THR A 898 21.63 1.77 3.80
CA THR A 898 20.76 2.23 4.88
C THR A 898 19.57 1.28 5.08
N VAL A 899 18.97 0.79 4.00
CA VAL A 899 17.89 -0.21 4.07
C VAL A 899 18.39 -1.53 4.67
N ALA A 900 19.53 -2.05 4.22
CA ALA A 900 20.14 -3.28 4.72
C ALA A 900 20.44 -3.16 6.22
N SER A 901 21.11 -2.09 6.65
CA SER A 901 21.37 -1.79 8.06
C SER A 901 20.08 -1.73 8.89
N SER A 902 19.05 -1.07 8.37
CA SER A 902 17.75 -0.95 9.04
C SER A 902 17.07 -2.31 9.21
N VAL A 903 17.06 -3.16 8.17
CA VAL A 903 16.48 -4.52 8.22
C VAL A 903 17.22 -5.37 9.25
N VAL A 904 18.55 -5.34 9.26
CA VAL A 904 19.36 -6.10 10.23
C VAL A 904 19.07 -5.65 11.66
N ARG A 905 19.03 -4.34 11.91
CA ARG A 905 18.80 -3.77 13.26
C ARG A 905 17.38 -3.94 13.78
N SER A 906 16.38 -3.80 12.91
CA SER A 906 14.97 -3.79 13.33
C SER A 906 14.32 -5.17 13.30
N HIS A 907 14.79 -6.09 12.45
CA HIS A 907 14.21 -7.42 12.29
C HIS A 907 15.14 -8.53 12.78
N PHE A 908 16.38 -8.64 12.25
CA PHE A 908 17.23 -9.80 12.52
C PHE A 908 17.86 -9.80 13.90
N LEU A 909 18.47 -8.70 14.33
CA LEU A 909 19.11 -8.62 15.65
C LEU A 909 18.08 -8.85 16.80
N PRO A 910 16.88 -8.25 16.79
CA PRO A 910 15.87 -8.52 17.82
C PRO A 910 15.40 -9.97 17.84
N ASP A 911 15.20 -10.60 16.68
CA ASP A 911 14.75 -12.00 16.59
C ASP A 911 15.85 -12.98 17.04
N LEU A 912 17.09 -12.79 16.57
CA LEU A 912 18.24 -13.59 17.02
C LEU A 912 18.46 -13.48 18.53
N ARG A 913 18.47 -12.26 19.07
CA ARG A 913 18.61 -12.03 20.52
C ARG A 913 17.42 -12.60 21.30
N GLY A 914 16.21 -12.47 20.76
CA GLY A 914 14.98 -13.01 21.35
C GLY A 914 15.01 -14.54 21.43
N ASN A 915 15.36 -15.19 20.33
CA ASN A 915 15.46 -16.66 20.24
C ASN A 915 16.60 -17.20 21.12
N LEU A 916 17.76 -16.53 21.16
CA LEU A 916 18.87 -16.90 22.04
C LEU A 916 18.46 -16.85 23.52
N ASN A 917 17.84 -15.74 23.94
CA ASN A 917 17.33 -15.59 25.31
C ASN A 917 16.21 -16.61 25.63
N ALA A 918 15.32 -16.86 24.67
CA ALA A 918 14.25 -17.83 24.81
C ALA A 918 14.83 -19.25 24.96
N TYR A 919 15.84 -19.61 24.17
CA TYR A 919 16.53 -20.90 24.22
C TYR A 919 17.15 -21.14 25.60
N GLY A 920 17.80 -20.13 26.19
CA GLY A 920 18.39 -20.24 27.53
C GLY A 920 17.37 -20.37 28.67
N ARG A 921 16.11 -19.93 28.47
CA ARG A 921 15.05 -19.92 29.50
C ARG A 921 13.89 -20.89 29.21
N GLN A 922 14.04 -21.74 28.21
CA GLN A 922 12.93 -22.51 27.66
C GLN A 922 12.39 -23.59 28.59
N LYS A 923 11.16 -24.03 28.28
CA LYS A 923 10.53 -25.19 28.91
C LYS A 923 10.71 -26.43 28.04
N VAL A 924 10.59 -27.60 28.66
CA VAL A 924 10.58 -28.89 27.98
C VAL A 924 9.15 -29.39 27.88
N ARG A 925 8.68 -29.77 26.69
CA ARG A 925 7.32 -30.26 26.46
C ARG A 925 7.31 -31.73 26.07
N CYS A 926 6.38 -32.50 26.64
CA CYS A 926 6.12 -33.86 26.18
C CYS A 926 5.34 -33.88 24.87
N LEU A 927 5.80 -34.65 23.88
CA LEU A 927 5.13 -34.79 22.59
C LEU A 927 3.84 -35.63 22.66
N LYS A 928 3.71 -36.52 23.66
CA LYS A 928 2.53 -37.38 23.87
C LYS A 928 1.42 -36.68 24.65
N CYS A 929 1.70 -36.14 25.84
CA CYS A 929 0.68 -35.54 26.71
C CYS A 929 0.65 -34.01 26.69
N ALA A 930 1.55 -33.36 25.96
CA ALA A 930 1.69 -31.91 25.87
C ALA A 930 1.99 -31.18 27.20
N HIS A 931 2.29 -31.88 28.29
CA HIS A 931 2.71 -31.26 29.55
C HIS A 931 4.07 -30.57 29.39
N SER A 932 4.22 -29.41 30.02
CA SER A 932 5.43 -28.60 29.95
C SER A 932 6.13 -28.52 31.31
N TYR A 933 7.36 -29.01 31.38
CA TYR A 933 8.24 -28.93 32.53
C TYR A 933 9.13 -27.70 32.43
N ARG A 934 9.41 -27.07 33.57
CA ARG A 934 10.39 -25.96 33.65
C ARG A 934 11.84 -26.43 33.47
N ARG A 935 12.13 -27.71 33.73
CA ARG A 935 13.44 -28.35 33.60
C ARG A 935 13.27 -29.74 33.01
N MET A 936 14.29 -30.27 32.36
CA MET A 936 14.29 -31.65 31.88
C MET A 936 14.19 -32.61 33.08
N PRO A 937 13.18 -33.50 33.13
CA PRO A 937 13.17 -34.61 34.08
C PRO A 937 14.44 -35.46 33.91
N LEU A 938 15.09 -35.82 35.02
CA LEU A 938 16.32 -36.62 35.00
C LEU A 938 16.16 -37.98 34.31
N SER A 939 14.93 -38.52 34.27
CA SER A 939 14.61 -39.76 33.57
C SER A 939 14.64 -39.65 32.04
N GLY A 940 14.79 -38.44 31.48
CA GLY A 940 14.74 -38.19 30.03
C GLY A 940 13.36 -38.39 29.39
N LYS A 941 12.37 -38.86 30.15
CA LYS A 941 11.01 -39.18 29.70
C LYS A 941 9.97 -38.40 30.49
N CYS A 942 8.76 -38.30 29.94
CA CYS A 942 7.66 -37.63 30.62
C CYS A 942 7.21 -38.40 31.87
N ILE A 943 7.33 -37.75 33.03
CA ILE A 943 6.92 -38.25 34.36
C ILE A 943 5.50 -37.81 34.74
N GLN A 944 4.68 -37.40 33.78
CA GLN A 944 3.30 -36.98 34.07
C GLN A 944 2.46 -38.24 34.23
N PRO A 945 1.71 -38.41 35.33
CA PRO A 945 0.79 -39.54 35.47
C PRO A 945 -0.22 -39.52 34.32
N GLU A 946 -0.48 -40.67 33.70
CA GLU A 946 -1.52 -40.77 32.69
C GLU A 946 -2.86 -40.36 33.32
N LYS A 947 -3.55 -39.41 32.69
CA LYS A 947 -4.93 -39.10 33.09
C LYS A 947 -5.76 -40.32 32.75
N ALA A 948 -6.15 -41.09 33.77
CA ALA A 948 -6.95 -42.29 33.63
C ALA A 948 -8.14 -42.05 32.71
N LYS A 949 -8.11 -42.68 31.52
CA LYS A 949 -9.31 -42.89 30.71
C LYS A 949 -10.01 -44.11 31.29
N GLY A 950 -10.87 -43.91 32.30
CA GLY A 950 -11.56 -45.02 32.96
C GLY A 950 -13.02 -44.70 33.24
N ARG A 951 -13.93 -45.52 32.71
CA ARG A 951 -15.29 -45.70 33.25
C ARG A 951 -15.14 -46.15 34.72
N GLY A 952 -15.77 -45.47 35.68
CA GLY A 952 -15.81 -45.86 37.09
C GLY A 952 -15.62 -44.73 38.10
N LEU A 953 -15.60 -45.09 39.40
CA LEU A 953 -15.59 -44.25 40.63
C LEU A 953 -14.49 -43.18 40.77
N SER A 954 -13.69 -42.91 39.73
CA SER A 954 -12.68 -41.84 39.71
C SER A 954 -13.27 -40.43 39.78
N SER A 955 -14.59 -40.28 39.65
CA SER A 955 -15.33 -39.01 39.85
C SER A 955 -15.48 -38.59 41.31
N VAL A 956 -15.11 -39.43 42.28
CA VAL A 956 -15.30 -39.19 43.72
C VAL A 956 -13.97 -39.00 44.48
N GLY A 957 -12.88 -38.72 43.78
CA GLY A 957 -11.62 -38.29 44.41
C GLY A 957 -10.73 -39.40 44.98
N VAL A 958 -11.03 -40.68 44.74
CA VAL A 958 -10.10 -41.77 45.08
C VAL A 958 -9.06 -41.93 43.97
N ALA A 959 -7.87 -41.38 44.19
CA ALA A 959 -6.72 -41.61 43.33
C ALA A 959 -6.24 -43.06 43.52
N LYS A 960 -6.42 -43.92 42.52
CA LYS A 960 -5.59 -45.14 42.44
C LYS A 960 -4.15 -44.70 42.22
N SER A 961 -3.27 -45.08 43.12
CA SER A 961 -1.84 -44.74 43.18
C SER A 961 -0.96 -45.50 42.19
N GLU A 962 -1.54 -46.22 41.22
CA GLU A 962 -0.80 -47.02 40.23
C GLU A 962 -1.33 -46.76 38.83
N GLY A 963 -1.03 -45.57 38.30
CA GLY A 963 -1.15 -45.29 36.87
C GLY A 963 0.24 -45.17 36.26
N ASP A 964 0.48 -45.85 35.13
CA ASP A 964 1.73 -45.70 34.38
C ASP A 964 2.01 -44.22 34.08
N LEU A 965 3.28 -43.83 34.19
CA LEU A 965 3.75 -42.51 33.77
C LEU A 965 3.64 -42.43 32.25
N CYS A 966 3.31 -41.25 31.72
CA CYS A 966 3.12 -41.00 30.29
C CYS A 966 4.23 -41.60 29.41
N GLY A 967 5.49 -41.52 29.87
CA GLY A 967 6.65 -42.15 29.23
C GLY A 967 7.03 -41.54 27.87
N GLY A 968 6.30 -40.52 27.41
CA GLY A 968 6.49 -39.91 26.11
C GLY A 968 7.78 -39.08 26.01
N ASN A 969 8.29 -38.98 24.78
CA ASN A 969 9.48 -38.19 24.46
C ASN A 969 9.28 -36.71 24.79
N LEU A 970 10.36 -36.11 25.25
CA LEU A 970 10.45 -34.72 25.65
C LEU A 970 11.21 -33.94 24.58
N ALA A 971 10.67 -32.80 24.20
CA ALA A 971 11.28 -31.91 23.23
C ALA A 971 11.45 -30.52 23.84
N LEU A 972 12.56 -29.87 23.47
CA LEU A 972 12.76 -28.45 23.70
C LEU A 972 11.69 -27.65 22.94
N THR A 973 11.27 -26.52 23.52
CA THR A 973 10.24 -25.67 22.89
C THR A 973 10.84 -24.75 21.83
N VAL A 974 12.13 -24.44 21.94
CA VAL A 974 12.95 -23.72 20.96
C VAL A 974 14.13 -24.61 20.57
N SER A 975 14.23 -24.94 19.29
CA SER A 975 15.35 -25.74 18.76
C SER A 975 16.57 -24.87 18.44
N GLU A 976 17.77 -25.45 18.45
CA GLU A 976 19.00 -24.79 18.00
C GLU A 976 18.85 -24.16 16.60
N GLY A 977 18.25 -24.90 15.65
CA GLY A 977 18.03 -24.40 14.30
C GLY A 977 17.17 -23.13 14.24
N ALA A 978 16.33 -22.86 15.24
CA ALA A 978 15.56 -21.62 15.32
C ALA A 978 16.44 -20.43 15.72
N VAL A 979 17.45 -20.66 16.56
CA VAL A 979 18.43 -19.65 16.99
C VAL A 979 19.41 -19.33 15.86
N ARG A 980 19.89 -20.34 15.13
CA ARG A 980 20.85 -20.17 14.02
C ARG A 980 20.22 -19.68 12.70
N LYS A 981 18.89 -19.67 12.60
CA LYS A 981 18.13 -19.50 11.35
C LYS A 981 18.59 -18.31 10.49
N TYR A 982 18.87 -17.17 11.09
CA TYR A 982 19.16 -15.93 10.35
C TYR A 982 20.64 -15.59 10.23
N ILE A 983 21.55 -16.25 10.94
CA ILE A 983 22.98 -15.85 10.96
C ILE A 983 23.58 -15.85 9.56
N LYS A 984 23.36 -16.94 8.79
CA LYS A 984 23.87 -17.04 7.41
C LYS A 984 23.30 -15.96 6.50
N VAL A 985 22.00 -15.66 6.66
CA VAL A 985 21.30 -14.66 5.86
C VAL A 985 21.81 -13.25 6.20
N THR A 986 21.97 -12.94 7.48
CA THR A 986 22.49 -11.64 7.93
C THR A 986 23.92 -11.42 7.43
N ARG A 987 24.79 -12.44 7.50
CA ARG A 987 26.16 -12.36 6.96
C ARG A 987 26.14 -12.08 5.45
N PHE A 988 25.35 -12.83 4.69
CA PHE A 988 25.19 -12.60 3.25
C PHE A 988 24.75 -11.15 2.94
N VAL A 989 23.77 -10.62 3.67
CA VAL A 989 23.31 -9.23 3.47
C VAL A 989 24.42 -8.23 3.77
N MET A 990 25.17 -8.44 4.85
CA MET A 990 26.27 -7.55 5.25
C MET A 990 27.42 -7.57 4.25
N ASP A 991 27.76 -8.73 3.71
CA ASP A 991 28.87 -8.91 2.78
C ASP A 991 28.52 -8.40 1.38
N HIS A 992 27.28 -8.63 0.93
CA HIS A 992 26.85 -8.27 -0.42
C HIS A 992 26.37 -6.82 -0.54
N TYR A 993 25.50 -6.35 0.37
CA TYR A 993 24.90 -5.02 0.28
C TYR A 993 25.62 -3.97 1.14
N GLY A 994 26.48 -4.40 2.06
CA GLY A 994 27.12 -3.52 3.02
C GLY A 994 26.17 -3.07 4.15
N VAL A 995 26.75 -2.79 5.31
CA VAL A 995 26.08 -2.20 6.48
C VAL A 995 27.06 -1.27 7.19
N ASP A 996 26.53 -0.38 8.02
CA ASP A 996 27.34 0.46 8.90
C ASP A 996 28.20 -0.37 9.87
N THR A 997 29.36 0.19 10.24
CA THR A 997 30.36 -0.49 11.08
C THR A 997 29.79 -0.97 12.42
N TYR A 998 28.91 -0.17 13.04
CA TYR A 998 28.29 -0.53 14.31
C TYR A 998 27.37 -1.75 14.18
N THR A 999 26.56 -1.81 13.12
CA THR A 999 25.70 -2.96 12.83
C THR A 999 26.53 -4.22 12.57
N ARG A 1000 27.63 -4.10 11.81
CA ARG A 1000 28.54 -5.22 11.54
C ARG A 1000 29.07 -5.85 12.83
N GLN A 1001 29.67 -5.04 13.70
CA GLN A 1001 30.23 -5.50 14.98
C GLN A 1001 29.18 -6.18 15.87
N ASN A 1002 27.95 -5.66 15.91
CA ASN A 1002 26.88 -6.26 16.72
C ASN A 1002 26.45 -7.64 16.20
N VAL A 1003 26.37 -7.81 14.88
CA VAL A 1003 26.00 -9.11 14.29
C VAL A 1003 27.10 -10.13 14.52
N GLU A 1004 28.36 -9.76 14.31
CA GLU A 1004 29.52 -10.63 14.56
C GLU A 1004 29.55 -11.10 16.00
N TRP A 1005 29.45 -10.16 16.96
CA TRP A 1005 29.44 -10.50 18.38
C TRP A 1005 28.30 -11.45 18.77
N LEU A 1006 27.11 -11.24 18.21
CA LEU A 1006 25.95 -12.08 18.49
C LEU A 1006 26.07 -13.46 17.82
N ALA A 1007 26.61 -13.53 16.61
CA ALA A 1007 26.90 -14.80 15.93
C ALA A 1007 27.92 -15.62 16.72
N ASP A 1008 29.00 -15.00 17.17
CA ASP A 1008 30.03 -15.65 17.99
C ASP A 1008 29.48 -16.13 19.33
N SER A 1009 28.58 -15.34 19.95
CA SER A 1009 27.88 -15.75 21.17
C SER A 1009 27.00 -16.98 20.97
N VAL A 1010 26.34 -17.10 19.81
CA VAL A 1010 25.56 -18.30 19.45
C VAL A 1010 26.49 -19.48 19.21
N ASP A 1011 27.58 -19.29 18.48
CA ASP A 1011 28.56 -20.36 18.22
C ASP A 1011 29.22 -20.86 19.50
N SER A 1012 29.58 -19.98 20.43
CA SER A 1012 30.11 -20.33 21.74
C SER A 1012 29.11 -21.13 22.59
N LEU A 1013 27.81 -20.88 22.49
CA LEU A 1013 26.79 -21.60 23.25
C LEU A 1013 26.62 -23.07 22.80
N PHE A 1014 26.80 -23.34 21.50
CA PHE A 1014 26.51 -24.65 20.89
C PHE A 1014 27.76 -25.47 20.57
N ASN A 1015 28.91 -24.84 20.35
CA ASN A 1015 30.15 -25.55 20.11
C ASN A 1015 30.64 -26.21 21.39
N ASN A 1016 30.90 -27.52 21.31
CA ASN A 1016 31.50 -28.28 22.39
C ASN A 1016 32.97 -28.51 22.04
N ASP A 1017 33.89 -27.91 22.80
CA ASP A 1017 35.34 -27.96 22.54
C ASP A 1017 35.92 -29.40 22.46
N ARG A 1018 35.17 -30.41 22.93
CA ARG A 1018 35.55 -31.83 22.90
C ARG A 1018 35.19 -32.57 21.60
N ALA A 1019 34.36 -32.00 20.73
CA ALA A 1019 33.89 -32.66 19.52
C ALA A 1019 33.77 -31.65 18.37
N LYS A 1020 34.90 -31.26 17.78
CA LYS A 1020 34.95 -30.36 16.61
C LYS A 1020 34.94 -31.20 15.33
N GLN A 1021 33.88 -31.11 14.54
CA GLN A 1021 33.85 -31.65 13.17
C GLN A 1021 34.49 -30.60 12.26
N LEU A 1022 35.73 -30.82 11.83
CA LEU A 1022 36.46 -29.93 10.94
C LEU A 1022 36.03 -30.18 9.49
N SER A 1023 35.81 -29.10 8.72
CA SER A 1023 35.59 -29.22 7.28
C SER A 1023 36.93 -29.46 6.58
N LEU A 1024 36.92 -30.12 5.41
CA LEU A 1024 38.14 -30.37 4.65
C LEU A 1024 38.85 -29.05 4.25
N SER A 1025 38.07 -27.98 4.07
CA SER A 1025 38.53 -26.62 3.78
C SER A 1025 39.14 -25.89 4.99
N ASP A 1026 38.90 -26.34 6.23
CA ASP A 1026 39.62 -25.80 7.40
C ASP A 1026 41.02 -26.43 7.54
N PHE A 1027 41.30 -27.47 6.76
CA PHE A 1027 42.55 -28.23 6.76
C PHE A 1027 43.46 -27.91 5.56
N LEU A 1028 42.89 -27.36 4.49
CA LEU A 1028 43.57 -26.84 3.31
C LEU A 1028 43.84 -25.35 3.50
#